data_AF-A0A1V5XFF3-F1
#
_entry.id   AF-A0A1V5XFF3-F1
#
_cell.length_a   1.000
_cell.length_b   1.000
_cell.length_c   1.000
_cell.angle_alpha   90.00
_cell.angle_beta   90.00
_cell.angle_gamma   90.00
#
_symmetry.space_group_name_H-M   'P 1'
#
loop_
_entity.id
_entity.type
_entity.pdbx_description
1 polymer ?
#
loop_
_entity_poly.entity_id
_entity_poly.type
_entity_poly.pdbx_seq_one_letter_code
_entity_poly.pdbx_strand_id
1 'polypeptide(L)'
;MLSSGKTGTKFEQLESWGRSLSKKGMMLALAGACIANSAPTGSIGVEAAAEASPKPNILWITCEDFSPFLGCYGDPNAKTPNIDALANAVSADGTKEGLVFTNAFANAPICSPARTTIFTGMFSNTIGGEHHRSTHTMPAFLKGFPKYLRDNGYDTFNNNKTDYNLRNAGKYVSEAWNSSGGSAHYYNRTDKTKPFFQVYNISTTHESQLFKISDNQVNKSFPYHPDNEIFRKSWAKEYENANKMDSTAGGYINKLKSQGLWDDTIVFFYGDHGGVMPGMKRYPHDRGTNVPFVVRVPKKYQYLLPDDLKQSLGGKTDRLVSFVDLAPTMLSLTNTPIPSYMQGKAFMGDKAQTNEHIFKFVGRADTRFETIRAVNNKKYEYIRNYQPFLPHMQYLVYADDQPAYHSMWEEYKKGTLNDDQKWYFSTKTYEELYDRESDPHEIKNLAYDPKYSDVLKEMRAIMDDYQNKYKDVGMALPEEEQLTLSGSNNAYDVVNSPSFPYARVKETADMAASGDPAYLNELKARLSASEHDSVRYWAATGCYILKDHIKNDSDATAKLKECLTGTISLKLAAARVLVTIDVYKAEAEAVLEAALNPLNYIATVRAINILESVAPVSDRFMVKVKELTNFNGTGSKEIKNASDYLVKINSNPVKFIQVTVNPGAGNSTVPTPTPTVNTQDVEGIKVIIDGVLQKFDQPPMLISDRTMVPMRAIFETLGAKVEWEEATQTVTATKGSFVAVLKIGSNVAKINNVEKTLDVPATIINDRTLVPLRFVSESFGADVQWIEETETVVITTKK
;
A
#
# COMPACT_ATOMS: atom_id res chain seq x y z
N MET A 1 26.70 -36.10 -33.64
CA MET A 1 27.02 -36.80 -34.91
C MET A 1 25.74 -36.87 -35.71
N LEU A 2 25.59 -36.50 -36.98
CA LEU A 2 26.44 -35.99 -38.06
C LEU A 2 25.46 -35.25 -39.02
N SER A 3 25.70 -33.97 -39.32
CA SER A 3 26.09 -33.43 -40.66
C SER A 3 24.97 -33.43 -41.72
N SER A 4 24.75 -32.41 -42.55
CA SER A 4 25.55 -31.29 -43.10
C SER A 4 24.55 -30.32 -43.75
N GLY A 5 24.69 -28.99 -43.75
CA GLY A 5 25.66 -28.10 -44.42
C GLY A 5 24.83 -26.88 -44.92
N LYS A 6 25.26 -25.62 -45.09
CA LYS A 6 26.54 -24.92 -45.29
C LYS A 6 26.30 -23.45 -44.82
N THR A 7 27.05 -22.91 -43.86
CA THR A 7 28.24 -22.01 -43.95
C THR A 7 28.09 -20.70 -44.72
N GLY A 8 28.35 -19.59 -44.02
CA GLY A 8 28.70 -18.29 -44.60
C GLY A 8 28.88 -17.21 -43.52
N THR A 9 30.08 -17.11 -42.94
CA THR A 9 30.57 -15.92 -42.19
C THR A 9 31.85 -15.42 -42.86
N LYS A 10 32.04 -14.09 -42.93
CA LYS A 10 33.24 -13.40 -42.42
C LYS A 10 33.25 -11.89 -42.69
N PHE A 11 33.69 -11.18 -41.65
CA PHE A 11 34.33 -9.87 -41.61
C PHE A 11 35.52 -9.77 -42.58
N GLU A 12 35.72 -8.62 -43.22
CA GLU A 12 37.04 -7.97 -43.40
C GLU A 12 36.93 -6.57 -44.06
N GLN A 13 37.84 -5.67 -43.66
CA GLN A 13 38.29 -4.45 -44.35
C GLN A 13 37.49 -3.14 -44.20
N LEU A 14 37.83 -2.36 -43.16
CA LEU A 14 37.89 -0.90 -43.24
C LEU A 14 39.21 -0.43 -42.58
N GLU A 15 40.25 -0.25 -43.40
CA GLU A 15 41.50 0.45 -43.04
C GLU A 15 41.77 1.59 -44.01
N SER A 16 42.06 2.77 -43.43
CA SER A 16 42.77 3.94 -43.98
C SER A 16 42.09 4.69 -45.14
N TRP A 17 42.00 6.02 -45.14
CA TRP A 17 43.11 6.96 -45.28
C TRP A 17 43.10 8.11 -44.25
N GLY A 18 44.28 8.46 -43.73
CA GLY A 18 44.55 9.72 -43.01
C GLY A 18 44.85 10.87 -43.99
N ARG A 19 45.35 12.06 -43.63
CA ARG A 19 46.04 12.63 -42.45
C ARG A 19 46.02 14.17 -42.59
N SER A 20 46.19 14.88 -41.47
CA SER A 20 46.82 16.23 -41.30
C SER A 20 46.16 16.89 -40.07
N LEU A 21 46.81 17.31 -38.98
CA LEU A 21 48.20 17.66 -38.65
C LEU A 21 48.42 17.54 -37.11
N SER A 22 49.68 17.65 -36.71
CA SER A 22 50.35 17.12 -35.52
C SER A 22 50.21 17.87 -34.17
N LYS A 23 50.40 17.11 -33.08
CA LYS A 23 50.84 17.60 -31.75
C LYS A 23 52.29 18.10 -31.78
N LYS A 24 52.57 19.28 -31.20
CA LYS A 24 53.66 19.58 -30.21
C LYS A 24 53.97 21.09 -30.12
N GLY A 25 54.19 21.57 -28.89
CA GLY A 25 54.86 22.86 -28.57
C GLY A 25 53.97 23.83 -27.80
N MET A 26 54.00 23.85 -26.47
CA MET A 26 54.82 24.74 -25.60
C MET A 26 54.47 26.24 -25.64
N MET A 27 53.92 26.69 -24.51
CA MET A 27 54.29 27.88 -23.71
C MET A 27 54.41 29.30 -24.30
N LEU A 28 53.76 30.21 -23.55
CA LEU A 28 54.10 31.58 -23.14
C LEU A 28 53.70 32.83 -23.99
N ALA A 29 52.79 33.61 -23.35
CA ALA A 29 52.93 35.01 -22.88
C ALA A 29 52.70 36.22 -23.80
N LEU A 30 51.83 37.13 -23.32
CA LEU A 30 51.99 38.61 -23.08
C LEU A 30 50.58 39.23 -22.90
N ALA A 31 50.29 40.28 -22.12
CA ALA A 31 50.81 40.94 -20.92
C ALA A 31 49.87 42.14 -20.58
N GLY A 32 49.84 42.58 -19.31
CA GLY A 32 49.40 43.91 -18.86
C GLY A 32 48.06 43.93 -18.09
N ALA A 33 47.92 44.44 -16.86
CA ALA A 33 48.75 45.37 -16.10
C ALA A 33 48.63 45.15 -14.58
N CYS A 34 49.73 45.44 -13.87
CA CYS A 34 49.85 45.45 -12.42
C CYS A 34 49.36 46.77 -11.82
N ILE A 35 48.65 46.73 -10.69
CA ILE A 35 48.80 47.72 -9.61
C ILE A 35 48.85 46.95 -8.30
N ALA A 36 49.93 47.18 -7.55
CA ALA A 36 50.22 46.57 -6.26
C ALA A 36 49.40 47.22 -5.13
N ASN A 37 48.98 46.42 -4.15
CA ASN A 37 48.98 46.86 -2.76
C ASN A 37 49.11 45.67 -1.80
N SER A 38 50.01 45.84 -0.86
CA SER A 38 50.51 44.91 0.16
C SER A 38 49.51 44.65 1.30
N ALA A 39 49.34 43.40 1.72
CA ALA A 39 48.78 43.00 3.03
C ALA A 39 49.17 41.53 3.36
N PRO A 40 49.19 41.12 4.64
CA PRO A 40 50.21 40.24 5.20
C PRO A 40 49.96 38.74 5.01
N THR A 41 51.05 37.99 5.20
CA THR A 41 51.12 36.53 5.30
C THR A 41 50.12 35.97 6.32
N GLY A 42 48.93 35.59 5.87
CA GLY A 42 48.05 34.67 6.56
C GLY A 42 48.38 33.24 6.14
N SER A 43 48.72 32.38 7.09
CA SER A 43 48.80 30.94 6.86
C SER A 43 47.49 30.46 6.25
N ILE A 44 47.54 29.97 5.01
CA ILE A 44 46.41 29.24 4.42
C ILE A 44 46.34 27.93 5.20
N GLY A 45 45.49 27.91 6.23
CA GLY A 45 45.02 26.67 6.81
C GLY A 45 44.32 25.92 5.68
N VAL A 46 44.95 24.88 5.18
CA VAL A 46 44.26 23.87 4.40
C VAL A 46 43.26 23.25 5.38
N GLU A 47 42.02 23.73 5.38
CA GLU A 47 40.92 22.95 5.92
C GLU A 47 40.96 21.63 5.17
N ALA A 48 41.42 20.59 5.87
CA ALA A 48 41.30 19.23 5.39
C ALA A 48 39.83 19.03 5.06
N ALA A 49 39.51 18.87 3.78
CA ALA A 49 38.19 18.44 3.36
C ALA A 49 37.87 17.20 4.20
N ALA A 50 36.87 17.31 5.08
CA ALA A 50 36.43 16.19 5.89
C ALA A 50 36.25 14.99 4.96
N GLU A 51 37.01 13.92 5.17
CA GLU A 51 36.91 12.70 4.39
C GLU A 51 35.43 12.30 4.40
N ALA A 52 34.79 12.31 3.23
CA ALA A 52 33.39 11.94 3.13
C ALA A 52 33.25 10.53 3.70
N SER A 53 32.44 10.37 4.76
CA SER A 53 32.26 9.07 5.41
C SER A 53 31.97 7.99 4.35
N PRO A 54 32.73 6.88 4.34
CA PRO A 54 32.61 5.89 3.28
C PRO A 54 31.19 5.34 3.22
N LYS A 55 30.61 5.30 2.01
CA LYS A 55 29.25 4.81 1.77
C LYS A 55 29.20 3.28 1.96
N PRO A 56 28.18 2.71 2.63
CA PRO A 56 28.07 1.26 2.78
C PRO A 56 27.72 0.58 1.45
N ASN A 57 28.23 -0.64 1.26
CA ASN A 57 27.59 -1.58 0.36
C ASN A 57 26.30 -2.10 1.00
N ILE A 58 25.32 -2.47 0.18
CA ILE A 58 24.05 -3.02 0.64
C ILE A 58 23.79 -4.35 -0.05
N LEU A 59 23.52 -5.39 0.74
CA LEU A 59 23.12 -6.71 0.26
C LEU A 59 21.73 -7.06 0.81
N TRP A 60 20.78 -7.29 -0.07
CA TRP A 60 19.48 -7.88 0.24
C TRP A 60 19.46 -9.34 -0.20
N ILE A 61 19.15 -10.22 0.75
CA ILE A 61 18.85 -11.63 0.51
C ILE A 61 17.36 -11.79 0.82
N THR A 62 16.56 -11.97 -0.22
CA THR A 62 15.12 -12.14 -0.10
C THR A 62 14.74 -13.59 -0.29
N CYS A 63 13.76 -14.08 0.47
CA CYS A 63 13.08 -15.35 0.19
C CYS A 63 11.65 -15.09 -0.27
N GLU A 64 11.08 -16.04 -1.00
CA GLU A 64 9.71 -15.95 -1.48
C GLU A 64 8.74 -16.59 -0.49
N ASP A 65 7.58 -15.96 -0.27
CA ASP A 65 6.42 -16.58 0.35
C ASP A 65 6.67 -17.15 1.76
N PHE A 66 7.36 -16.43 2.65
CA PHE A 66 7.85 -17.00 3.90
C PHE A 66 7.56 -16.12 5.12
N SER A 67 6.87 -16.71 6.12
CA SER A 67 6.65 -16.10 7.43
C SER A 67 7.82 -16.35 8.39
N PRO A 68 7.87 -15.72 9.59
CA PRO A 68 9.00 -15.82 10.53
C PRO A 68 9.24 -17.19 11.21
N PHE A 69 9.24 -18.30 10.47
CA PHE A 69 9.48 -19.66 10.95
C PHE A 69 11.00 -19.98 10.99
N LEU A 70 11.77 -19.15 11.70
CA LEU A 70 13.24 -19.25 11.81
C LEU A 70 13.69 -19.41 13.26
N GLY A 71 14.89 -19.94 13.47
CA GLY A 71 15.46 -20.16 14.80
C GLY A 71 15.60 -18.86 15.61
N CYS A 72 16.09 -17.78 14.99
CA CYS A 72 16.18 -16.45 15.60
C CYS A 72 14.83 -15.83 16.00
N TYR A 73 13.71 -16.34 15.46
CA TYR A 73 12.36 -15.97 15.89
C TYR A 73 11.83 -16.86 17.02
N GLY A 74 12.49 -17.98 17.30
CA GLY A 74 12.14 -18.93 18.37
C GLY A 74 11.31 -20.11 17.89
N ASP A 75 11.23 -20.39 16.58
CA ASP A 75 10.50 -21.57 16.10
C ASP A 75 11.32 -22.85 16.37
N PRO A 76 10.80 -23.81 17.16
CA PRO A 76 11.54 -25.00 17.57
C PRO A 76 11.76 -26.02 16.44
N ASN A 77 11.03 -25.91 15.33
CA ASN A 77 11.20 -26.80 14.17
C ASN A 77 12.22 -26.26 13.16
N ALA A 78 12.62 -24.99 13.30
CA ALA A 78 13.53 -24.34 12.36
C ALA A 78 14.96 -24.90 12.47
N LYS A 79 15.60 -25.09 11.31
CA LYS A 79 17.02 -25.44 11.17
C LYS A 79 17.67 -24.44 10.23
N THR A 80 17.93 -23.24 10.75
CA THR A 80 18.38 -22.08 9.94
C THR A 80 19.64 -21.42 10.50
N PRO A 81 20.75 -22.18 10.66
CA PRO A 81 21.94 -21.69 11.37
C PRO A 81 22.62 -20.50 10.70
N ASN A 82 22.51 -20.32 9.37
CA ASN A 82 23.18 -19.22 8.69
C ASN A 82 22.49 -17.88 8.95
N ILE A 83 21.16 -17.85 8.91
CA ILE A 83 20.36 -16.66 9.24
C ILE A 83 20.39 -16.40 10.75
N ASP A 84 20.40 -17.45 11.58
CA ASP A 84 20.57 -17.31 13.02
C ASP A 84 21.95 -16.70 13.35
N ALA A 85 23.00 -17.09 12.64
CA ALA A 85 24.33 -16.47 12.76
C ALA A 85 24.35 -15.00 12.27
N LEU A 86 23.56 -14.65 11.25
CA LEU A 86 23.40 -13.26 10.81
C LEU A 86 22.71 -12.42 11.90
N ALA A 87 21.65 -12.94 12.50
CA ALA A 87 20.92 -12.30 13.60
C ALA A 87 21.79 -12.09 14.86
N ASN A 88 22.70 -13.03 15.13
CA ASN A 88 23.61 -12.99 16.28
C ASN A 88 25.01 -12.47 15.94
N ALA A 89 25.19 -11.81 14.79
CA ALA A 89 26.50 -11.36 14.32
C ALA A 89 27.19 -10.44 15.33
N VAL A 90 28.49 -10.67 15.51
CA VAL A 90 29.39 -9.87 16.33
C VAL A 90 30.69 -9.61 15.58
N SER A 91 31.25 -8.42 15.74
CA SER A 91 32.59 -8.08 15.23
C SER A 91 33.68 -8.77 16.07
N ALA A 92 34.93 -8.72 15.57
CA ALA A 92 36.09 -9.30 16.26
C ALA A 92 36.34 -8.71 17.66
N ASP A 93 35.94 -7.45 17.90
CA ASP A 93 36.06 -6.79 19.21
C ASP A 93 34.83 -6.99 20.12
N GLY A 94 33.88 -7.84 19.72
CA GLY A 94 32.69 -8.17 20.50
C GLY A 94 31.51 -7.21 20.32
N THR A 95 31.62 -6.20 19.45
CA THR A 95 30.49 -5.30 19.14
C THR A 95 29.36 -6.09 18.49
N LYS A 96 28.13 -5.92 18.98
CA LYS A 96 26.94 -6.57 18.42
C LYS A 96 26.54 -5.89 17.11
N GLU A 97 26.17 -6.67 16.10
CA GLU A 97 25.89 -6.14 14.75
C GLU A 97 24.55 -6.60 14.17
N GLY A 98 23.93 -7.66 14.70
CA GLY A 98 22.64 -8.18 14.21
C GLY A 98 21.42 -7.51 14.85
N LEU A 99 20.32 -7.47 14.10
CA LEU A 99 19.00 -6.99 14.52
C LEU A 99 17.92 -7.91 13.96
N VAL A 100 16.96 -8.31 14.79
CA VAL A 100 15.79 -9.07 14.38
C VAL A 100 14.54 -8.23 14.60
N PHE A 101 13.83 -7.89 13.53
CA PHE A 101 12.59 -7.13 13.60
C PHE A 101 11.41 -8.09 13.74
N THR A 102 10.60 -7.94 14.79
CA THR A 102 9.43 -8.81 15.03
C THR A 102 8.15 -8.32 14.35
N ASN A 103 8.15 -7.06 13.88
CA ASN A 103 7.01 -6.36 13.32
C ASN A 103 7.35 -5.75 11.95
N ALA A 104 7.76 -6.59 11.00
CA ALA A 104 8.02 -6.20 9.62
C ALA A 104 6.95 -6.78 8.68
N PHE A 105 6.31 -5.92 7.88
CA PHE A 105 5.13 -6.30 7.12
C PHE A 105 5.21 -5.91 5.65
N ALA A 106 4.88 -6.87 4.79
CA ALA A 106 4.48 -6.60 3.43
C ALA A 106 3.15 -5.84 3.40
N ASN A 107 3.05 -4.82 2.56
CA ASN A 107 1.79 -4.08 2.37
C ASN A 107 0.75 -4.88 1.60
N ALA A 108 1.14 -5.95 0.91
CA ALA A 108 0.23 -6.84 0.21
C ALA A 108 0.66 -8.30 0.39
N PRO A 109 -0.27 -9.25 0.59
CA PRO A 109 0.04 -10.66 0.81
C PRO A 109 0.27 -11.44 -0.50
N ILE A 110 0.81 -10.77 -1.53
CA ILE A 110 1.10 -11.33 -2.86
C ILE A 110 2.36 -10.66 -3.41
N CYS A 111 3.22 -11.45 -4.06
CA CYS A 111 4.57 -11.05 -4.48
C CYS A 111 4.60 -9.78 -5.33
N SER A 112 3.80 -9.67 -6.40
CA SER A 112 3.91 -8.53 -7.30
C SER A 112 3.46 -7.18 -6.74
N PRO A 113 2.32 -7.03 -6.04
CA PRO A 113 2.00 -5.76 -5.39
C PRO A 113 2.98 -5.42 -4.25
N ALA A 114 3.44 -6.40 -3.47
CA ALA A 114 4.44 -6.18 -2.42
C ALA A 114 5.77 -5.67 -2.99
N ARG A 115 6.27 -6.32 -4.04
CA ARG A 115 7.51 -5.94 -4.73
C ARG A 115 7.40 -4.61 -5.45
N THR A 116 6.24 -4.30 -6.02
CA THR A 116 5.96 -2.99 -6.62
C THR A 116 5.99 -1.89 -5.56
N THR A 117 5.46 -2.16 -4.37
CA THR A 117 5.50 -1.23 -3.24
C THR A 117 6.93 -0.92 -2.81
N ILE A 118 7.77 -1.95 -2.62
CA ILE A 118 9.20 -1.77 -2.35
C ILE A 118 9.89 -1.01 -3.48
N PHE A 119 9.67 -1.42 -4.73
CA PHE A 119 10.40 -0.90 -5.88
C PHE A 119 10.13 0.60 -6.10
N THR A 120 8.91 1.06 -5.83
CA THR A 120 8.51 2.44 -6.09
C THR A 120 8.59 3.35 -4.87
N GLY A 121 8.54 2.80 -3.65
CA GLY A 121 8.36 3.57 -2.42
C GLY A 121 6.95 4.16 -2.27
N MET A 122 5.97 3.65 -3.01
CA MET A 122 4.55 4.02 -2.94
C MET A 122 3.70 2.76 -2.70
N PHE A 123 2.62 2.85 -1.92
CA PHE A 123 1.68 1.75 -1.79
C PHE A 123 1.09 1.42 -3.17
N SER A 124 1.19 0.16 -3.59
CA SER A 124 0.83 -0.15 -4.98
C SER A 124 -0.65 0.07 -5.29
N ASN A 125 -1.57 -0.04 -4.30
CA ASN A 125 -2.97 0.33 -4.47
C ASN A 125 -3.20 1.81 -4.75
N THR A 126 -2.29 2.71 -4.35
CA THR A 126 -2.41 4.14 -4.62
C THR A 126 -1.99 4.51 -6.04
N ILE A 127 -1.29 3.61 -6.76
CA ILE A 127 -0.85 3.83 -8.16
C ILE A 127 -1.52 2.87 -9.15
N GLY A 128 -2.57 2.15 -8.73
CA GLY A 128 -3.27 1.14 -9.55
C GLY A 128 -2.51 -0.19 -9.72
N GLY A 129 -1.42 -0.40 -9.00
CA GLY A 129 -0.57 -1.60 -9.05
C GLY A 129 -0.90 -2.68 -8.01
N GLU A 130 -2.12 -2.75 -7.47
CA GLU A 130 -2.48 -3.74 -6.43
C GLU A 130 -2.79 -5.15 -6.97
N HIS A 131 -3.27 -5.25 -8.21
CA HIS A 131 -3.71 -6.53 -8.78
C HIS A 131 -2.52 -7.36 -9.24
N HIS A 132 -2.51 -8.66 -8.93
CA HIS A 132 -1.39 -9.54 -9.25
C HIS A 132 -1.10 -9.56 -10.77
N ARG A 133 0.14 -9.18 -11.12
CA ARG A 133 0.67 -9.10 -12.50
C ARG A 133 -0.13 -8.15 -13.39
N SER A 134 -0.62 -7.06 -12.80
CA SER A 134 -1.25 -5.98 -13.54
C SER A 134 -0.23 -5.18 -14.35
N THR A 135 -0.71 -4.58 -15.43
CA THR A 135 0.13 -3.88 -16.42
C THR A 135 -0.41 -2.48 -16.73
N HIS A 136 -0.97 -1.80 -15.73
CA HIS A 136 -1.52 -0.46 -15.87
C HIS A 136 -0.43 0.58 -16.18
N THR A 137 -0.83 1.60 -16.93
CA THR A 137 0.01 2.77 -17.20
C THR A 137 0.33 3.48 -15.88
N MET A 138 1.59 3.84 -15.67
CA MET A 138 2.09 4.46 -14.44
C MET A 138 2.37 5.95 -14.63
N PRO A 139 2.30 6.78 -13.58
CA PRO A 139 2.65 8.20 -13.65
C PRO A 139 4.07 8.43 -14.17
N ALA A 140 4.26 9.52 -14.93
CA ALA A 140 5.55 9.82 -15.57
C ALA A 140 6.69 10.09 -14.57
N PHE A 141 6.37 10.61 -13.38
CA PHE A 141 7.35 10.87 -12.31
C PHE A 141 7.86 9.59 -11.65
N LEU A 142 7.13 8.48 -11.78
CA LEU A 142 7.43 7.24 -11.06
C LEU A 142 8.74 6.63 -11.55
N LYS A 143 9.64 6.33 -10.62
CA LYS A 143 10.87 5.60 -10.86
C LYS A 143 11.06 4.50 -9.82
N GLY A 144 11.73 3.43 -10.24
CA GLY A 144 12.23 2.43 -9.30
C GLY A 144 13.37 3.01 -8.45
N PHE A 145 13.32 2.84 -7.13
CA PHE A 145 14.31 3.44 -6.23
C PHE A 145 15.79 3.10 -6.53
N PRO A 146 16.14 1.91 -7.08
CA PRO A 146 17.54 1.60 -7.38
C PRO A 146 18.14 2.54 -8.43
N LYS A 147 17.29 3.16 -9.28
CA LYS A 147 17.74 4.22 -10.19
C LYS A 147 18.42 5.36 -9.43
N TYR A 148 17.84 5.81 -8.31
CA TYR A 148 18.40 6.91 -7.53
C TYR A 148 19.74 6.54 -6.89
N LEU A 149 19.89 5.28 -6.46
CA LEU A 149 21.18 4.77 -5.98
C LEU A 149 22.24 4.79 -7.10
N ARG A 150 21.85 4.35 -8.31
CA ARG A 150 22.73 4.35 -9.48
C ARG A 150 23.17 5.76 -9.86
N ASP A 151 22.22 6.70 -9.87
CA ASP A 151 22.49 8.11 -10.11
C ASP A 151 23.39 8.72 -9.01
N ASN A 152 23.37 8.16 -7.79
CA ASN A 152 24.28 8.52 -6.67
C ASN A 152 25.56 7.66 -6.59
N GLY A 153 25.94 7.01 -7.70
CA GLY A 153 27.23 6.35 -7.86
C GLY A 153 27.30 4.87 -7.44
N TYR A 154 26.18 4.22 -7.13
CA TYR A 154 26.16 2.78 -6.86
C TYR A 154 26.14 1.94 -8.13
N ASP A 155 26.74 0.75 -8.08
CA ASP A 155 26.40 -0.34 -9.00
C ASP A 155 25.27 -1.18 -8.43
N THR A 156 24.20 -1.37 -9.20
CA THR A 156 22.93 -1.97 -8.76
C THR A 156 22.66 -3.28 -9.49
N PHE A 157 22.33 -4.32 -8.74
CA PHE A 157 22.13 -5.68 -9.26
C PHE A 157 20.88 -6.32 -8.68
N ASN A 158 20.07 -6.94 -9.53
CA ASN A 158 18.94 -7.76 -9.10
C ASN A 158 19.01 -9.15 -9.75
N ASN A 159 18.72 -10.20 -8.99
CA ASN A 159 18.68 -11.54 -9.57
C ASN A 159 17.38 -11.74 -10.43
N ASN A 160 17.05 -12.98 -10.80
CA ASN A 160 15.97 -13.28 -11.77
C ASN A 160 14.60 -12.66 -11.49
N LYS A 161 14.15 -12.61 -10.23
CA LYS A 161 12.78 -12.18 -9.92
C LYS A 161 12.66 -10.66 -9.81
N THR A 162 11.65 -10.12 -10.48
CA THR A 162 11.22 -8.73 -10.37
C THR A 162 9.76 -8.69 -9.93
N ASP A 163 8.86 -9.20 -10.77
CA ASP A 163 7.41 -9.22 -10.55
C ASP A 163 6.84 -7.82 -10.23
N TYR A 164 7.27 -6.79 -10.96
CA TYR A 164 6.72 -5.45 -10.80
C TYR A 164 5.44 -5.28 -11.63
N ASN A 165 4.35 -4.85 -10.98
CA ASN A 165 3.06 -4.52 -11.59
C ASN A 165 3.15 -3.19 -12.34
N LEU A 166 3.96 -3.14 -13.40
CA LEU A 166 4.23 -1.93 -14.17
C LEU A 166 4.07 -2.23 -15.66
N ARG A 167 3.31 -1.41 -16.39
CA ARG A 167 3.36 -1.43 -17.86
C ARG A 167 4.79 -1.19 -18.34
N ASN A 168 5.26 -2.01 -19.28
CA ASN A 168 6.63 -1.96 -19.79
C ASN A 168 7.70 -2.09 -18.69
N ALA A 169 7.50 -3.02 -17.74
CA ALA A 169 8.43 -3.26 -16.63
C ALA A 169 9.91 -3.33 -17.05
N GLY A 170 10.21 -3.87 -18.24
CA GLY A 170 11.58 -3.90 -18.80
C GLY A 170 12.28 -2.54 -18.88
N LYS A 171 11.54 -1.45 -19.19
CA LYS A 171 12.08 -0.09 -19.16
C LYS A 171 12.53 0.28 -17.75
N TYR A 172 11.65 0.12 -16.77
CA TYR A 172 11.96 0.42 -15.36
C TYR A 172 13.12 -0.42 -14.84
N VAL A 173 13.19 -1.69 -15.22
CA VAL A 173 14.30 -2.59 -14.87
C VAL A 173 15.62 -2.07 -15.45
N SER A 174 15.65 -1.66 -16.72
CA SER A 174 16.86 -1.12 -17.36
C SER A 174 17.32 0.24 -16.79
N GLU A 175 16.36 1.05 -16.32
CA GLU A 175 16.64 2.32 -15.65
C GLU A 175 17.12 2.14 -14.21
N ALA A 176 16.64 1.10 -13.51
CA ALA A 176 16.94 0.88 -12.10
C ALA A 176 18.22 0.06 -11.87
N TRP A 177 18.48 -0.95 -12.71
CA TRP A 177 19.53 -1.94 -12.47
C TRP A 177 20.66 -1.83 -13.51
N ASN A 178 21.92 -1.91 -13.07
CA ASN A 178 23.06 -2.08 -13.98
C ASN A 178 23.02 -3.46 -14.66
N SER A 179 22.56 -4.47 -13.93
CA SER A 179 22.28 -5.80 -14.47
C SER A 179 21.15 -6.47 -13.69
N SER A 180 20.28 -7.18 -14.39
CA SER A 180 19.22 -8.01 -13.79
C SER A 180 19.20 -9.39 -14.41
N GLY A 181 19.09 -10.44 -13.59
CA GLY A 181 19.03 -11.84 -14.04
C GLY A 181 20.03 -12.76 -13.32
N GLY A 182 20.05 -14.03 -13.72
CA GLY A 182 20.76 -15.11 -13.04
C GLY A 182 22.28 -14.94 -12.91
N SER A 183 22.87 -14.10 -13.76
CA SER A 183 24.29 -13.75 -13.77
C SER A 183 24.59 -12.36 -13.17
N ALA A 184 23.57 -11.66 -12.67
CA ALA A 184 23.69 -10.33 -12.10
C ALA A 184 24.23 -10.41 -10.66
N HIS A 185 25.55 -10.35 -10.56
CA HIS A 185 26.27 -10.41 -9.29
C HIS A 185 27.13 -9.16 -9.08
N TYR A 186 27.09 -8.60 -7.88
CA TYR A 186 27.93 -7.47 -7.48
C TYR A 186 29.43 -7.75 -7.63
N TYR A 187 29.85 -9.01 -7.53
CA TYR A 187 31.25 -9.41 -7.73
C TYR A 187 31.64 -9.47 -9.22
N ASN A 188 30.71 -9.23 -10.15
CA ASN A 188 31.00 -9.02 -11.57
C ASN A 188 31.20 -7.53 -11.92
N ARG A 189 31.05 -6.61 -10.96
CA ARG A 189 31.29 -5.17 -11.18
C ARG A 189 32.71 -4.90 -11.67
N THR A 190 32.85 -4.01 -12.65
CA THR A 190 34.12 -3.64 -13.26
C THR A 190 34.98 -2.80 -12.32
N ASP A 191 34.37 -1.84 -11.62
CA ASP A 191 35.04 -1.00 -10.64
C ASP A 191 34.73 -1.50 -9.22
N LYS A 192 35.74 -2.08 -8.56
CA LYS A 192 35.58 -2.61 -7.20
C LYS A 192 35.56 -1.54 -6.11
N THR A 193 35.98 -0.31 -6.44
CA THR A 193 36.01 0.83 -5.51
C THR A 193 34.63 1.46 -5.32
N LYS A 194 33.73 1.30 -6.30
CA LYS A 194 32.34 1.75 -6.20
C LYS A 194 31.54 0.92 -5.20
N PRO A 195 30.65 1.54 -4.41
CA PRO A 195 29.72 0.80 -3.58
C PRO A 195 28.68 0.08 -4.45
N PHE A 196 28.12 -1.02 -3.94
CA PHE A 196 27.08 -1.78 -4.63
C PHE A 196 25.79 -1.90 -3.83
N PHE A 197 24.69 -2.09 -4.57
CA PHE A 197 23.42 -2.57 -4.05
C PHE A 197 23.04 -3.87 -4.79
N GLN A 198 22.92 -4.97 -4.06
CA GLN A 198 22.58 -6.28 -4.62
C GLN A 198 21.29 -6.81 -4.00
N VAL A 199 20.41 -7.35 -4.84
CA VAL A 199 19.27 -8.17 -4.41
C VAL A 199 19.43 -9.60 -4.94
N TYR A 200 19.43 -10.58 -4.03
CA TYR A 200 19.29 -12.00 -4.36
C TYR A 200 17.92 -12.49 -3.94
N ASN A 201 17.18 -13.08 -4.88
CA ASN A 201 15.84 -13.64 -4.63
C ASN A 201 15.93 -15.17 -4.59
N ILE A 202 15.62 -15.77 -3.43
CA ILE A 202 15.61 -17.22 -3.20
C ILE A 202 14.17 -17.74 -3.32
N SER A 203 13.91 -18.53 -4.36
CA SER A 203 12.57 -19.06 -4.68
C SER A 203 12.24 -20.40 -4.01
N THR A 204 13.11 -20.90 -3.14
CA THR A 204 13.03 -22.25 -2.56
C THR A 204 11.82 -22.46 -1.65
N THR A 205 11.23 -21.38 -1.13
CA THR A 205 10.04 -21.37 -0.27
C THR A 205 8.77 -20.90 -0.99
N HIS A 206 8.85 -20.64 -2.31
CA HIS A 206 7.68 -20.25 -3.11
C HIS A 206 6.56 -21.30 -3.06
N GLU A 207 5.31 -20.86 -3.12
CA GLU A 207 4.09 -21.68 -3.05
C GLU A 207 4.14 -23.01 -3.82
N SER A 208 4.69 -22.99 -5.03
CA SER A 208 4.85 -24.18 -5.88
C SER A 208 5.69 -25.30 -5.26
N GLN A 209 6.54 -24.98 -4.28
CA GLN A 209 7.38 -25.92 -3.57
C GLN A 209 6.58 -26.75 -2.54
N LEU A 210 5.32 -26.38 -2.29
CA LEU A 210 4.33 -27.11 -1.49
C LEU A 210 3.29 -27.88 -2.31
N PHE A 211 3.42 -27.94 -3.64
CA PHE A 211 2.61 -28.84 -4.49
C PHE A 211 2.95 -30.33 -4.26
N LYS A 212 3.97 -30.59 -3.44
CA LYS A 212 4.34 -31.89 -2.92
C LYS A 212 4.49 -31.76 -1.41
N ILE A 213 4.17 -32.83 -0.70
CA ILE A 213 4.39 -32.94 0.74
C ILE A 213 5.69 -33.70 1.04
N SER A 214 6.17 -33.63 2.28
CA SER A 214 7.32 -34.41 2.73
C SER A 214 6.92 -35.86 3.03
N ASP A 215 7.89 -36.77 2.98
CA ASP A 215 7.76 -38.12 3.53
C ASP A 215 7.76 -38.09 5.07
N ASN A 216 8.37 -37.06 5.67
CA ASN A 216 8.43 -36.82 7.10
C ASN A 216 7.25 -35.98 7.60
N GLN A 217 7.07 -35.95 8.92
CA GLN A 217 6.07 -35.11 9.60
C GLN A 217 6.75 -34.26 10.69
N VAL A 218 6.17 -33.10 10.96
CA VAL A 218 6.55 -32.24 12.09
C VAL A 218 5.34 -31.96 12.96
N ASN A 219 5.56 -31.72 14.25
CA ASN A 219 4.51 -31.28 15.16
C ASN A 219 4.33 -29.76 15.03
N LYS A 220 3.57 -29.34 14.02
CA LYS A 220 3.17 -27.95 13.79
C LYS A 220 1.70 -27.95 13.37
N SER A 221 0.90 -27.21 14.11
CA SER A 221 -0.53 -27.01 13.82
C SER A 221 -0.93 -25.61 14.24
N PHE A 222 -1.92 -25.04 13.56
CA PHE A 222 -2.59 -23.80 13.92
C PHE A 222 -4.09 -24.11 14.13
N PRO A 223 -4.80 -23.38 15.01
CA PRO A 223 -6.20 -23.71 15.32
C PRO A 223 -7.12 -23.67 14.09
N TYR A 224 -6.80 -22.81 13.12
CA TYR A 224 -7.48 -22.64 11.84
C TYR A 224 -7.05 -23.64 10.76
N HIS A 225 -6.19 -24.62 11.06
CA HIS A 225 -5.81 -25.71 10.15
C HIS A 225 -6.31 -27.07 10.67
N PRO A 226 -6.82 -27.95 9.81
CA PRO A 226 -7.04 -29.36 10.14
C PRO A 226 -5.75 -30.02 10.63
N ASP A 227 -5.79 -30.64 11.80
CA ASP A 227 -4.66 -31.40 12.33
C ASP A 227 -4.67 -32.83 11.81
N ASN A 228 -4.30 -32.99 10.53
CA ASN A 228 -4.20 -34.28 9.87
C ASN A 228 -2.80 -34.52 9.29
N GLU A 229 -2.56 -35.75 8.83
CA GLU A 229 -1.26 -36.14 8.27
C GLU A 229 -0.83 -35.25 7.08
N ILE A 230 -1.76 -34.85 6.21
CA ILE A 230 -1.45 -34.01 5.04
C ILE A 230 -0.89 -32.66 5.49
N PHE A 231 -1.50 -32.02 6.50
CA PHE A 231 -1.00 -30.77 7.06
C PHE A 231 0.36 -30.93 7.74
N ARG A 232 0.56 -31.97 8.56
CA ARG A 232 1.85 -32.23 9.22
C ARG A 232 2.99 -32.49 8.23
N LYS A 233 2.71 -33.20 7.13
CA LYS A 233 3.67 -33.43 6.02
C LYS A 233 3.91 -32.18 5.17
N SER A 234 2.90 -31.34 4.98
CA SER A 234 3.04 -30.05 4.29
C SER A 234 3.91 -29.08 5.10
N TRP A 235 3.69 -29.02 6.43
CA TRP A 235 4.57 -28.28 7.34
C TRP A 235 6.00 -28.80 7.33
N ALA A 236 6.19 -30.12 7.35
CA ALA A 236 7.53 -30.71 7.27
C ALA A 236 8.23 -30.30 5.97
N LYS A 237 7.51 -30.29 4.85
CA LYS A 237 8.01 -29.80 3.57
C LYS A 237 8.45 -28.34 3.63
N GLU A 238 7.67 -27.50 4.29
CA GLU A 238 8.01 -26.08 4.47
C GLU A 238 9.31 -25.88 5.25
N TYR A 239 9.53 -26.64 6.34
CA TYR A 239 10.80 -26.57 7.08
C TYR A 239 11.99 -27.15 6.29
N GLU A 240 11.79 -28.17 5.46
CA GLU A 240 12.83 -28.65 4.54
C GLU A 240 13.22 -27.57 3.52
N ASN A 241 12.22 -26.85 2.99
CA ASN A 241 12.44 -25.73 2.08
C ASN A 241 13.16 -24.57 2.80
N ALA A 242 12.77 -24.26 4.04
CA ALA A 242 13.43 -23.25 4.88
C ALA A 242 14.91 -23.57 5.14
N ASN A 243 15.25 -24.82 5.44
CA ASN A 243 16.64 -25.26 5.62
C ASN A 243 17.48 -25.10 4.33
N LYS A 244 16.91 -25.45 3.17
CA LYS A 244 17.57 -25.24 1.86
C LYS A 244 17.73 -23.76 1.53
N MET A 245 16.73 -22.94 1.86
CA MET A 245 16.76 -21.50 1.72
C MET A 245 17.87 -20.89 2.59
N ASP A 246 17.97 -21.29 3.86
CA ASP A 246 19.03 -20.87 4.78
C ASP A 246 20.43 -21.21 4.27
N SER A 247 20.61 -22.44 3.77
CA SER A 247 21.88 -22.87 3.16
C SER A 247 22.26 -22.01 1.95
N THR A 248 21.27 -21.62 1.13
CA THR A 248 21.48 -20.73 -0.03
C THR A 248 21.86 -19.32 0.42
N ALA A 249 21.18 -18.77 1.43
CA ALA A 249 21.52 -17.50 2.04
C ALA A 249 22.94 -17.51 2.63
N GLY A 250 23.31 -18.59 3.32
CA GLY A 250 24.67 -18.82 3.82
C GLY A 250 25.72 -18.80 2.71
N GLY A 251 25.43 -19.37 1.54
CA GLY A 251 26.29 -19.28 0.36
C GLY A 251 26.57 -17.84 -0.08
N TYR A 252 25.56 -16.98 -0.14
CA TYR A 252 25.74 -15.56 -0.48
C TYR A 252 26.53 -14.81 0.60
N ILE A 253 26.27 -15.07 1.88
CA ILE A 253 27.00 -14.48 3.01
C ILE A 253 28.48 -14.89 2.97
N ASN A 254 28.77 -16.18 2.75
CA ASN A 254 30.14 -16.70 2.66
C ASN A 254 30.87 -16.13 1.43
N LYS A 255 30.16 -15.95 0.31
CA LYS A 255 30.73 -15.26 -0.85
C LYS A 255 31.12 -13.82 -0.51
N LEU A 256 30.27 -13.07 0.21
CA LEU A 256 30.59 -11.72 0.67
C LEU A 256 31.83 -11.67 1.59
N LYS A 257 31.91 -12.59 2.56
CA LYS A 257 33.06 -12.73 3.47
C LYS A 257 34.36 -13.05 2.72
N SER A 258 34.33 -14.03 1.80
CA SER A 258 35.51 -14.41 1.00
C SER A 258 36.00 -13.31 0.05
N GLN A 259 35.19 -12.29 -0.24
CA GLN A 259 35.59 -11.12 -1.00
C GLN A 259 36.18 -10.00 -0.13
N GLY A 260 36.28 -10.21 1.19
CA GLY A 260 36.75 -9.19 2.14
C GLY A 260 35.78 -8.03 2.33
N LEU A 261 34.51 -8.19 1.93
CA LEU A 261 33.52 -7.09 1.91
C LEU A 261 32.56 -7.14 3.11
N TRP A 262 32.79 -8.05 4.06
CA TRP A 262 31.91 -8.26 5.21
C TRP A 262 31.73 -6.98 6.02
N ASP A 263 32.82 -6.32 6.45
CA ASP A 263 32.75 -5.14 7.32
C ASP A 263 32.38 -3.85 6.59
N ASP A 264 32.33 -3.90 5.26
CA ASP A 264 31.91 -2.80 4.38
C ASP A 264 30.46 -2.93 3.88
N THR A 265 29.70 -3.93 4.36
CA THR A 265 28.36 -4.22 3.84
C THR A 265 27.30 -4.34 4.95
N ILE A 266 26.19 -3.61 4.79
CA ILE A 266 24.96 -3.85 5.53
C ILE A 266 24.18 -4.96 4.83
N VAL A 267 23.79 -6.00 5.58
CA VAL A 267 23.12 -7.18 5.03
C VAL A 267 21.71 -7.27 5.57
N PHE A 268 20.73 -7.38 4.67
CA PHE A 268 19.32 -7.61 4.98
C PHE A 268 18.92 -9.01 4.55
N PHE A 269 18.18 -9.69 5.39
CA PHE A 269 17.46 -10.92 5.06
C PHE A 269 15.97 -10.73 5.32
N TYR A 270 15.10 -10.95 4.33
CA TYR A 270 13.66 -10.86 4.53
C TYR A 270 12.80 -11.68 3.56
N GLY A 271 11.56 -12.02 3.93
CA GLY A 271 10.58 -12.65 3.01
C GLY A 271 9.84 -11.60 2.17
N ASP A 272 9.40 -11.87 0.94
CA ASP A 272 8.69 -10.88 0.09
C ASP A 272 7.20 -10.70 0.41
N HIS A 273 6.62 -11.60 1.19
CA HIS A 273 5.41 -11.48 2.00
C HIS A 273 5.31 -12.74 2.89
N GLY A 274 4.21 -12.87 3.65
CA GLY A 274 4.00 -14.00 4.56
C GLY A 274 3.83 -15.35 3.85
N GLY A 275 3.65 -16.40 4.65
CA GLY A 275 3.72 -17.81 4.26
C GLY A 275 2.68 -18.27 3.23
N VAL A 276 2.72 -19.55 2.87
CA VAL A 276 1.90 -20.13 1.77
C VAL A 276 0.91 -21.22 2.16
N MET A 277 0.92 -21.65 3.42
CA MET A 277 -0.11 -22.57 3.92
C MET A 277 -1.50 -21.91 3.83
N PRO A 278 -2.60 -22.70 3.83
CA PRO A 278 -3.95 -22.14 3.79
C PRO A 278 -4.14 -20.94 4.73
N GLY A 279 -4.71 -19.84 4.22
CA GLY A 279 -5.00 -18.59 4.96
C GLY A 279 -3.85 -17.63 5.17
N MET A 280 -2.67 -17.93 4.64
CA MET A 280 -1.51 -17.06 4.71
C MET A 280 -1.48 -16.13 3.48
N LYS A 281 -0.77 -16.49 2.42
CA LYS A 281 -0.73 -15.76 1.15
C LYS A 281 -2.15 -15.44 0.64
N ARG A 282 -2.34 -14.20 0.16
CA ARG A 282 -3.60 -13.56 -0.28
C ARG A 282 -4.47 -12.98 0.84
N TYR A 283 -4.13 -13.19 2.11
CA TYR A 283 -4.90 -12.68 3.24
C TYR A 283 -4.14 -11.55 3.95
N PRO A 284 -4.81 -10.45 4.35
CA PRO A 284 -4.13 -9.26 4.88
C PRO A 284 -3.56 -9.47 6.30
N HIS A 285 -4.07 -10.47 7.01
CA HIS A 285 -3.62 -10.96 8.31
C HIS A 285 -2.09 -11.05 8.42
N ASP A 286 -1.56 -11.04 9.64
CA ASP A 286 -0.13 -11.21 9.91
C ASP A 286 0.44 -12.47 9.27
N ARG A 287 -0.31 -13.57 9.30
CA ARG A 287 0.09 -14.83 8.66
C ARG A 287 0.35 -14.69 7.15
N GLY A 288 -0.24 -13.71 6.46
CA GLY A 288 0.00 -13.42 5.05
C GLY A 288 0.94 -12.24 4.78
N THR A 289 1.27 -11.43 5.78
CA THR A 289 1.98 -10.16 5.60
C THR A 289 3.18 -9.94 6.52
N ASN A 290 3.22 -10.54 7.71
CA ASN A 290 4.40 -10.53 8.58
C ASN A 290 5.51 -11.41 7.98
N VAL A 291 6.71 -10.84 7.85
CA VAL A 291 7.87 -11.49 7.22
C VAL A 291 9.03 -11.59 8.20
N PRO A 292 9.92 -12.60 8.07
CA PRO A 292 11.20 -12.51 8.74
C PRO A 292 11.93 -11.29 8.19
N PHE A 293 12.66 -10.60 9.06
CA PHE A 293 13.38 -9.38 8.72
C PHE A 293 14.57 -9.23 9.68
N VAL A 294 15.74 -9.64 9.20
CA VAL A 294 17.00 -9.64 9.93
C VAL A 294 17.97 -8.71 9.25
N VAL A 295 18.62 -7.83 10.01
CA VAL A 295 19.59 -6.87 9.48
C VAL A 295 20.90 -6.99 10.24
N ARG A 296 22.03 -7.09 9.54
CA ARG A 296 23.37 -6.96 10.11
C ARG A 296 23.97 -5.63 9.69
N VAL A 297 24.34 -4.81 10.67
CA VAL A 297 24.93 -3.49 10.51
C VAL A 297 26.33 -3.51 11.12
N PRO A 298 27.41 -3.52 10.32
CA PRO A 298 28.77 -3.54 10.86
C PRO A 298 29.02 -2.34 11.75
N LYS A 299 29.89 -2.50 12.76
CA LYS A 299 30.31 -1.40 13.67
C LYS A 299 30.59 -0.10 12.93
N LYS A 300 31.28 -0.20 11.78
CA LYS A 300 31.61 0.92 10.89
C LYS A 300 30.42 1.81 10.50
N TYR A 301 29.21 1.25 10.40
CA TYR A 301 28.00 1.96 9.96
C TYR A 301 26.93 2.11 11.05
N GLN A 302 27.19 1.72 12.30
CA GLN A 302 26.21 1.82 13.38
C GLN A 302 25.84 3.26 13.73
N TYR A 303 26.64 4.25 13.31
CA TYR A 303 26.28 5.67 13.42
C TYR A 303 25.07 6.06 12.57
N LEU A 304 24.72 5.26 11.54
CA LEU A 304 23.51 5.43 10.72
C LEU A 304 22.25 4.91 11.40
N LEU A 305 22.36 4.30 12.58
CA LEU A 305 21.21 3.79 13.31
C LEU A 305 20.62 4.87 14.21
N PRO A 306 19.28 4.98 14.30
CA PRO A 306 18.64 5.69 15.38
C PRO A 306 18.90 4.96 16.71
N ASP A 307 18.79 5.69 17.83
CA ASP A 307 19.26 5.21 19.14
C ASP A 307 18.50 3.99 19.65
N ASP A 308 17.21 3.87 19.36
CA ASP A 308 16.41 2.69 19.68
C ASP A 308 16.96 1.42 19.01
N LEU A 309 17.35 1.52 17.73
CA LEU A 309 17.95 0.39 17.01
C LEU A 309 19.38 0.09 17.46
N LYS A 310 20.17 1.11 17.87
CA LYS A 310 21.48 0.85 18.50
C LYS A 310 21.34 0.06 19.79
N GLN A 311 20.35 0.38 20.61
CA GLN A 311 20.08 -0.31 21.88
C GLN A 311 19.64 -1.76 21.66
N SER A 312 18.97 -2.05 20.54
CA SER A 312 18.51 -3.41 20.20
C SER A 312 19.58 -4.29 19.52
N LEU A 313 20.79 -3.79 19.25
CA LEU A 313 21.85 -4.56 18.57
C LEU A 313 22.20 -5.85 19.33
N GLY A 314 22.27 -6.96 18.60
CA GLY A 314 22.44 -8.31 19.13
C GLY A 314 21.15 -8.93 19.66
N GLY A 315 19.99 -8.31 19.41
CA GLY A 315 18.70 -8.75 19.92
C GLY A 315 17.54 -8.50 18.97
N LYS A 316 16.34 -8.39 19.56
CA LYS A 316 15.07 -8.16 18.86
C LYS A 316 14.61 -6.71 19.03
N THR A 317 13.95 -6.18 18.03
CA THR A 317 13.22 -4.91 18.08
C THR A 317 11.79 -5.10 17.60
N ASP A 318 10.85 -4.41 18.25
CA ASP A 318 9.43 -4.45 17.94
C ASP A 318 9.00 -3.30 17.01
N ARG A 319 9.95 -2.51 16.51
CA ARG A 319 9.70 -1.38 15.61
C ARG A 319 8.88 -1.82 14.40
N LEU A 320 7.82 -1.07 14.12
CA LEU A 320 6.95 -1.30 12.96
C LEU A 320 7.67 -0.90 11.67
N VAL A 321 7.91 -1.89 10.81
CA VAL A 321 8.51 -1.72 9.49
C VAL A 321 7.50 -2.10 8.41
N SER A 322 7.28 -1.18 7.46
CA SER A 322 6.40 -1.36 6.31
C SER A 322 7.20 -1.57 5.03
N PHE A 323 6.69 -2.31 4.06
CA PHE A 323 7.41 -2.50 2.80
C PHE A 323 7.63 -1.23 1.99
N VAL A 324 6.69 -0.29 2.09
CA VAL A 324 6.81 1.04 1.50
C VAL A 324 8.02 1.82 2.07
N ASP A 325 8.52 1.44 3.24
CA ASP A 325 9.64 2.10 3.93
C ASP A 325 11.02 1.64 3.42
N LEU A 326 11.11 0.50 2.74
CA LEU A 326 12.41 -0.05 2.34
C LEU A 326 13.13 0.87 1.34
N ALA A 327 12.42 1.40 0.36
CA ALA A 327 12.99 2.36 -0.60
C ALA A 327 13.57 3.61 0.08
N PRO A 328 12.80 4.41 0.84
CA PRO A 328 13.34 5.58 1.51
C PRO A 328 14.43 5.23 2.54
N THR A 329 14.37 4.05 3.17
CA THR A 329 15.45 3.58 4.05
C THR A 329 16.77 3.37 3.30
N MET A 330 16.74 2.77 2.11
CA MET A 330 17.96 2.60 1.31
C MET A 330 18.51 3.95 0.85
N LEU A 331 17.63 4.88 0.49
CA LEU A 331 18.05 6.22 0.09
C LEU A 331 18.68 6.98 1.28
N SER A 332 18.10 6.90 2.47
CA SER A 332 18.68 7.51 3.68
C SER A 332 20.01 6.89 4.09
N LEU A 333 20.12 5.55 4.12
CA LEU A 333 21.38 4.85 4.46
C LEU A 333 22.55 5.18 3.52
N THR A 334 22.25 5.60 2.30
CA THR A 334 23.25 5.86 1.26
C THR A 334 23.46 7.35 0.98
N ASN A 335 22.85 8.21 1.80
CA ASN A 335 22.81 9.67 1.61
C ASN A 335 22.38 10.03 0.17
N THR A 336 21.31 9.38 -0.29
CA THR A 336 20.65 9.64 -1.57
C THR A 336 19.36 10.42 -1.29
N PRO A 337 19.06 11.51 -2.03
CA PRO A 337 17.81 12.26 -1.85
C PRO A 337 16.58 11.36 -1.98
N ILE A 338 15.65 11.47 -1.02
CA ILE A 338 14.36 10.77 -1.04
C ILE A 338 13.37 11.61 -1.86
N PRO A 339 12.82 11.09 -2.97
CA PRO A 339 11.78 11.80 -3.72
C PRO A 339 10.55 12.07 -2.87
N SER A 340 9.97 13.27 -2.99
CA SER A 340 8.82 13.71 -2.19
C SER A 340 7.55 12.89 -2.42
N TYR A 341 7.44 12.16 -3.54
CA TYR A 341 6.30 11.31 -3.84
C TYR A 341 6.33 9.97 -3.08
N MET A 342 7.46 9.58 -2.49
CA MET A 342 7.54 8.33 -1.72
C MET A 342 6.69 8.45 -0.46
N GLN A 343 5.87 7.44 -0.20
CA GLN A 343 4.86 7.43 0.87
C GLN A 343 5.36 6.74 2.14
N GLY A 344 6.48 6.02 2.05
CA GLY A 344 7.11 5.33 3.17
C GLY A 344 7.99 6.25 4.01
N LYS A 345 8.33 5.77 5.20
CA LYS A 345 9.19 6.44 6.18
C LYS A 345 10.48 5.65 6.34
N ALA A 346 11.62 6.25 6.05
CA ALA A 346 12.90 5.59 6.31
C ALA A 346 12.97 5.15 7.78
N PHE A 347 13.20 3.87 8.09
CA PHE A 347 13.26 3.39 9.48
C PHE A 347 14.69 3.31 10.03
N MET A 348 15.69 3.48 9.17
CA MET A 348 17.12 3.58 9.47
C MET A 348 17.77 4.66 8.59
N GLY A 349 18.95 5.12 8.96
CA GLY A 349 19.66 6.20 8.29
C GLY A 349 19.44 7.56 8.96
N ASP A 350 20.02 8.60 8.37
CA ASP A 350 19.97 9.97 8.88
C ASP A 350 18.56 10.61 8.86
N LYS A 351 17.63 10.04 8.10
CA LYS A 351 16.21 10.46 7.99
C LYS A 351 15.27 9.49 8.70
N ALA A 352 15.78 8.67 9.63
CA ALA A 352 15.00 7.65 10.31
C ALA A 352 13.77 8.24 11.04
N GLN A 353 12.63 7.58 10.87
CA GLN A 353 11.33 7.88 11.44
C GLN A 353 10.65 6.60 11.90
N THR A 354 9.75 6.69 12.86
CA THR A 354 8.97 5.55 13.37
C THR A 354 7.58 5.52 12.73
N ASN A 355 7.08 4.30 12.53
CA ASN A 355 5.67 4.07 12.24
C ASN A 355 4.93 3.77 13.55
N GLU A 356 3.72 4.31 13.63
CA GLU A 356 2.72 3.94 14.63
C GLU A 356 1.72 2.93 14.05
N HIS A 357 1.56 2.95 12.72
CA HIS A 357 0.56 2.18 11.99
C HIS A 357 1.16 1.61 10.71
N ILE A 358 0.68 0.44 10.30
CA ILE A 358 1.05 -0.21 9.06
C ILE A 358 -0.21 -0.48 8.25
N PHE A 359 -0.28 0.12 7.06
CA PHE A 359 -1.37 -0.09 6.12
C PHE A 359 -1.09 -1.28 5.20
N LYS A 360 -2.09 -2.12 4.97
CA LYS A 360 -2.04 -3.30 4.11
C LYS A 360 -3.24 -3.28 3.15
N PHE A 361 -3.12 -3.93 2.00
CA PHE A 361 -4.18 -4.01 1.00
C PHE A 361 -4.15 -5.36 0.26
N VAL A 362 -5.32 -5.79 -0.19
CA VAL A 362 -5.51 -6.96 -1.06
C VAL A 362 -6.34 -6.55 -2.26
N GLY A 363 -5.80 -6.82 -3.45
CA GLY A 363 -6.49 -6.72 -4.74
C GLY A 363 -6.69 -8.09 -5.38
N ARG A 364 -6.85 -8.13 -6.71
CA ARG A 364 -7.05 -9.38 -7.45
C ARG A 364 -5.84 -10.32 -7.33
N ALA A 365 -6.11 -11.59 -7.02
CA ALA A 365 -5.16 -12.71 -7.07
C ALA A 365 -5.55 -13.65 -8.22
N ASP A 366 -4.76 -13.68 -9.29
CA ASP A 366 -5.04 -14.46 -10.50
C ASP A 366 -6.49 -14.25 -11.00
N THR A 367 -7.38 -15.23 -10.85
CA THR A 367 -8.77 -15.20 -11.33
C THR A 367 -9.79 -14.68 -10.31
N ARG A 368 -9.34 -14.28 -9.10
CA ARG A 368 -10.20 -13.92 -7.98
C ARG A 368 -10.00 -12.48 -7.55
N PHE A 369 -11.08 -11.71 -7.56
CA PHE A 369 -11.09 -10.30 -7.22
C PHE A 369 -11.33 -10.13 -5.72
N GLU A 370 -10.63 -9.16 -5.13
CA GLU A 370 -10.81 -8.71 -3.76
C GLU A 370 -10.62 -7.20 -3.69
N THR A 371 -11.19 -6.59 -2.65
CA THR A 371 -10.92 -5.21 -2.26
C THR A 371 -10.95 -5.16 -0.74
N ILE A 372 -9.79 -5.42 -0.13
CA ILE A 372 -9.62 -5.47 1.32
C ILE A 372 -8.53 -4.48 1.71
N ARG A 373 -8.73 -3.78 2.82
CA ARG A 373 -7.74 -2.88 3.43
C ARG A 373 -7.55 -3.27 4.89
N ALA A 374 -6.33 -3.21 5.40
CA ALA A 374 -6.07 -3.43 6.81
C ALA A 374 -5.08 -2.41 7.39
N VAL A 375 -5.20 -2.14 8.69
CA VAL A 375 -4.25 -1.33 9.46
C VAL A 375 -3.92 -2.05 10.75
N ASN A 376 -2.65 -2.09 11.14
CA ASN A 376 -2.25 -2.56 12.48
C ASN A 376 -1.35 -1.55 13.23
N ASN A 377 -1.47 -1.51 14.55
CA ASN A 377 -0.72 -0.64 15.47
C ASN A 377 0.07 -1.41 16.55
N LYS A 378 0.68 -2.55 16.15
CA LYS A 378 1.28 -3.61 17.00
C LYS A 378 0.27 -4.46 17.78
N LYS A 379 -0.67 -3.83 18.49
CA LYS A 379 -1.62 -4.55 19.34
C LYS A 379 -2.88 -4.98 18.57
N TYR A 380 -3.47 -4.06 17.84
CA TYR A 380 -4.70 -4.32 17.10
C TYR A 380 -4.44 -4.42 15.60
N GLU A 381 -5.20 -5.28 14.93
CA GLU A 381 -5.35 -5.30 13.48
C GLU A 381 -6.82 -5.10 13.12
N TYR A 382 -7.08 -4.09 12.30
CA TYR A 382 -8.38 -3.78 11.74
C TYR A 382 -8.38 -4.07 10.26
N ILE A 383 -9.42 -4.75 9.78
CA ILE A 383 -9.62 -5.10 8.37
C ILE A 383 -10.98 -4.57 7.93
N ARG A 384 -11.02 -3.96 6.74
CA ARG A 384 -12.24 -3.54 6.05
C ARG A 384 -12.40 -4.31 4.76
N ASN A 385 -13.50 -5.03 4.63
CA ASN A 385 -13.86 -5.79 3.43
C ASN A 385 -14.92 -5.03 2.63
N TYR A 386 -14.55 -4.55 1.44
CA TYR A 386 -15.51 -3.83 0.59
C TYR A 386 -16.47 -4.74 -0.18
N GLN A 387 -16.21 -6.06 -0.16
CA GLN A 387 -17.03 -7.08 -0.82
C GLN A 387 -17.35 -8.22 0.17
N PRO A 388 -18.08 -7.95 1.27
CA PRO A 388 -18.30 -8.93 2.35
C PRO A 388 -19.08 -10.17 1.90
N PHE A 389 -19.82 -10.08 0.80
CA PHE A 389 -20.54 -11.22 0.21
C PHE A 389 -19.61 -12.30 -0.37
N LEU A 390 -18.31 -12.02 -0.54
CA LEU A 390 -17.34 -13.02 -0.96
C LEU A 390 -16.94 -13.91 0.23
N PRO A 391 -16.69 -15.22 0.03
CA PRO A 391 -16.13 -16.07 1.07
C PRO A 391 -14.69 -15.63 1.43
N HIS A 392 -14.23 -15.95 2.64
CA HIS A 392 -12.81 -15.77 3.00
C HIS A 392 -11.91 -16.55 2.04
N MET A 393 -12.23 -17.82 1.78
CA MET A 393 -11.53 -18.66 0.83
C MET A 393 -12.21 -18.67 -0.54
N GLN A 394 -11.62 -17.96 -1.50
CA GLN A 394 -11.98 -18.13 -2.90
C GLN A 394 -11.16 -19.26 -3.53
N TYR A 395 -11.78 -20.05 -4.41
CA TYR A 395 -11.06 -21.14 -5.09
C TYR A 395 -10.06 -20.59 -6.10
N LEU A 396 -8.80 -21.01 -6.01
CA LEU A 396 -7.74 -20.68 -6.95
C LEU A 396 -7.04 -21.95 -7.38
N VAL A 397 -7.02 -22.23 -8.69
CA VAL A 397 -6.40 -23.43 -9.28
C VAL A 397 -4.96 -23.61 -8.77
N TYR A 398 -4.16 -22.54 -8.80
CA TYR A 398 -2.75 -22.61 -8.40
C TYR A 398 -2.55 -22.89 -6.90
N ALA A 399 -3.47 -22.44 -6.05
CA ALA A 399 -3.42 -22.76 -4.61
C ALA A 399 -3.92 -24.19 -4.36
N ASP A 400 -4.92 -24.64 -5.11
CA ASP A 400 -5.52 -25.98 -5.00
C ASP A 400 -4.58 -27.10 -5.43
N ASP A 401 -3.53 -26.80 -6.21
CA ASP A 401 -2.41 -27.73 -6.48
C ASP A 401 -1.63 -28.11 -5.21
N GLN A 402 -1.77 -27.37 -4.10
CA GLN A 402 -1.24 -27.75 -2.80
C GLN A 402 -2.14 -28.80 -2.11
N PRO A 403 -1.60 -29.95 -1.67
CA PRO A 403 -2.39 -30.97 -0.98
C PRO A 403 -3.10 -30.48 0.31
N ALA A 404 -2.54 -29.50 1.02
CA ALA A 404 -3.18 -28.91 2.20
C ALA A 404 -4.47 -28.14 1.87
N TYR A 405 -4.51 -27.41 0.76
CA TYR A 405 -5.72 -26.73 0.27
C TYR A 405 -6.80 -27.76 -0.11
N HIS A 406 -6.42 -28.80 -0.84
CA HIS A 406 -7.34 -29.89 -1.18
C HIS A 406 -7.89 -30.59 0.06
N SER A 407 -7.02 -30.88 1.04
CA SER A 407 -7.44 -31.47 2.31
C SER A 407 -8.46 -30.59 3.05
N MET A 408 -8.27 -29.27 3.07
CA MET A 408 -9.22 -28.34 3.69
C MET A 408 -10.62 -28.45 3.05
N TRP A 409 -10.68 -28.49 1.71
CA TRP A 409 -11.94 -28.67 0.97
C TRP A 409 -12.64 -30.00 1.26
N GLU A 410 -11.87 -31.09 1.34
CA GLU A 410 -12.43 -32.42 1.62
C GLU A 410 -12.99 -32.52 3.04
N GLU A 411 -12.28 -31.97 4.03
CA GLU A 411 -12.78 -31.92 5.40
C GLU A 411 -14.02 -31.02 5.53
N TYR A 412 -14.10 -29.92 4.78
CA TYR A 412 -15.31 -29.10 4.70
C TYR A 412 -16.51 -29.90 4.18
N LYS A 413 -16.35 -30.62 3.07
CA LYS A 413 -17.42 -31.45 2.47
C LYS A 413 -17.88 -32.58 3.39
N LYS A 414 -16.98 -33.14 4.20
CA LYS A 414 -17.30 -34.17 5.19
C LYS A 414 -17.96 -33.62 6.45
N GLY A 415 -17.91 -32.31 6.68
CA GLY A 415 -18.43 -31.67 7.89
C GLY A 415 -17.57 -31.91 9.14
N THR A 416 -16.27 -32.18 8.96
CA THR A 416 -15.34 -32.52 10.06
C THR A 416 -14.57 -31.32 10.60
N LEU A 417 -14.65 -30.15 9.95
CA LEU A 417 -14.01 -28.93 10.40
C LEU A 417 -14.62 -28.41 11.72
N ASN A 418 -13.76 -27.90 12.60
CA ASN A 418 -14.19 -27.13 13.78
C ASN A 418 -14.60 -25.69 13.39
N ASP A 419 -15.07 -24.90 14.35
CA ASP A 419 -15.59 -23.56 14.07
C ASP A 419 -14.50 -22.57 13.60
N ASP A 420 -13.29 -22.65 14.17
CA ASP A 420 -12.14 -21.82 13.75
C ASP A 420 -11.72 -22.13 12.29
N GLN A 421 -11.83 -23.39 11.87
CA GLN A 421 -11.51 -23.84 10.51
C GLN A 421 -12.63 -23.52 9.52
N LYS A 422 -13.90 -23.52 9.95
CA LYS A 422 -15.04 -23.16 9.10
C LYS A 422 -15.00 -21.70 8.63
N TRP A 423 -14.26 -20.84 9.33
CA TRP A 423 -14.02 -19.44 8.95
C TRP A 423 -13.66 -19.28 7.47
N TYR A 424 -12.80 -20.16 6.92
CA TYR A 424 -12.42 -20.15 5.50
C TYR A 424 -13.62 -20.22 4.54
N PHE A 425 -14.60 -21.02 4.91
CA PHE A 425 -15.76 -21.31 4.07
C PHE A 425 -16.94 -20.38 4.37
N SER A 426 -16.71 -19.32 5.16
CA SER A 426 -17.72 -18.33 5.50
C SER A 426 -17.56 -17.04 4.69
N THR A 427 -18.67 -16.34 4.43
CA THR A 427 -18.63 -14.96 3.91
C THR A 427 -18.03 -14.02 4.94
N LYS A 428 -17.37 -12.97 4.48
CA LYS A 428 -16.72 -12.00 5.37
C LYS A 428 -17.75 -11.08 6.03
N THR A 429 -17.31 -10.36 7.05
CA THR A 429 -18.03 -9.22 7.61
C THR A 429 -17.49 -7.92 7.02
N TYR A 430 -18.24 -6.81 7.12
CA TYR A 430 -17.73 -5.50 6.65
C TYR A 430 -16.43 -5.13 7.36
N GLU A 431 -16.37 -5.37 8.67
CA GLU A 431 -15.23 -5.05 9.51
C GLU A 431 -14.79 -6.26 10.31
N GLU A 432 -13.48 -6.38 10.47
CA GLU A 432 -12.84 -7.34 11.39
C GLU A 432 -11.86 -6.57 12.28
N LEU A 433 -11.80 -6.94 13.56
CA LEU A 433 -10.87 -6.37 14.53
C LEU A 433 -10.27 -7.50 15.37
N TYR A 434 -8.95 -7.55 15.47
CA TYR A 434 -8.22 -8.58 16.22
C TYR A 434 -7.29 -7.95 17.25
N ASP A 435 -7.27 -8.53 18.45
CA ASP A 435 -6.26 -8.24 19.48
C ASP A 435 -5.13 -9.27 19.34
N ARG A 436 -3.99 -8.85 18.77
CA ARG A 436 -2.90 -9.73 18.35
C ARG A 436 -2.10 -10.31 19.52
N GLU A 437 -2.22 -9.71 20.71
CA GLU A 437 -1.55 -10.22 21.92
C GLU A 437 -2.33 -11.40 22.52
N SER A 438 -3.66 -11.26 22.61
CA SER A 438 -4.53 -12.30 23.15
C SER A 438 -5.00 -13.34 22.13
N ASP A 439 -4.97 -12.98 20.84
CA ASP A 439 -5.30 -13.83 19.70
C ASP A 439 -4.24 -13.69 18.58
N PRO A 440 -3.06 -14.30 18.75
CA PRO A 440 -1.96 -14.20 17.77
C PRO A 440 -2.23 -14.93 16.44
N HIS A 441 -3.40 -15.57 16.31
CA HIS A 441 -3.83 -16.28 15.10
C HIS A 441 -4.96 -15.56 14.36
N GLU A 442 -5.43 -14.43 14.89
CA GLU A 442 -6.45 -13.56 14.27
C GLU A 442 -7.71 -14.35 13.87
N ILE A 443 -8.26 -15.09 14.82
CA ILE A 443 -9.43 -15.95 14.66
C ILE A 443 -10.69 -15.27 15.19
N LYS A 444 -10.60 -14.59 16.33
CA LYS A 444 -11.72 -13.98 17.05
C LYS A 444 -11.93 -12.55 16.58
N ASN A 445 -12.90 -12.36 15.69
CA ASN A 445 -13.31 -11.03 15.27
C ASN A 445 -14.03 -10.28 16.42
N LEU A 446 -13.44 -9.18 16.89
CA LEU A 446 -13.90 -8.31 17.96
C LEU A 446 -14.68 -7.08 17.48
N ALA A 447 -14.85 -6.88 16.16
CA ALA A 447 -15.46 -5.68 15.59
C ALA A 447 -16.91 -5.46 16.05
N TYR A 448 -17.58 -6.52 16.48
CA TYR A 448 -18.98 -6.47 16.94
C TYR A 448 -19.13 -6.72 18.44
N ASP A 449 -18.02 -6.76 19.18
CA ASP A 449 -18.02 -6.76 20.64
C ASP A 449 -18.07 -5.30 21.15
N PRO A 450 -19.13 -4.90 21.87
CA PRO A 450 -19.27 -3.53 22.40
C PRO A 450 -18.07 -3.05 23.22
N LYS A 451 -17.34 -3.97 23.87
CA LYS A 451 -16.14 -3.67 24.65
C LYS A 451 -15.03 -3.03 23.82
N TYR A 452 -14.95 -3.34 22.53
CA TYR A 452 -13.90 -2.85 21.63
C TYR A 452 -14.40 -1.72 20.72
N SER A 453 -15.60 -1.17 20.96
CA SER A 453 -16.20 -0.15 20.10
C SER A 453 -15.35 1.10 19.93
N ASP A 454 -14.63 1.55 20.95
CA ASP A 454 -13.74 2.71 20.85
C ASP A 454 -12.46 2.40 20.09
N VAL A 455 -11.87 1.21 20.28
CA VAL A 455 -10.73 0.72 19.49
C VAL A 455 -11.11 0.59 18.01
N LEU A 456 -12.29 0.05 17.73
CA LEU A 456 -12.80 -0.06 16.36
C LEU A 456 -12.93 1.32 15.70
N LYS A 457 -13.50 2.31 16.40
CA LYS A 457 -13.63 3.69 15.88
C LYS A 457 -12.26 4.31 15.59
N GLU A 458 -11.30 4.13 16.50
CA GLU A 458 -9.93 4.63 16.33
C GLU A 458 -9.27 4.02 15.09
N MET A 459 -9.25 2.68 15.01
CA MET A 459 -8.62 1.97 13.89
C MET A 459 -9.30 2.27 12.54
N ARG A 460 -10.63 2.45 12.55
CA ARG A 460 -11.40 2.90 11.39
C ARG A 460 -10.99 4.30 10.94
N ALA A 461 -10.84 5.24 11.88
CA ALA A 461 -10.40 6.60 11.56
C ALA A 461 -8.98 6.60 10.96
N ILE A 462 -8.07 5.80 11.51
CA ILE A 462 -6.73 5.65 10.95
C ILE A 462 -6.77 5.09 9.52
N MET A 463 -7.61 4.07 9.26
CA MET A 463 -7.83 3.55 7.91
C MET A 463 -8.31 4.66 6.95
N ASP A 464 -9.28 5.45 7.37
CA ASP A 464 -9.84 6.54 6.57
C ASP A 464 -8.79 7.61 6.27
N ASP A 465 -7.96 7.97 7.25
CA ASP A 465 -6.85 8.93 7.08
C ASP A 465 -5.85 8.44 6.02
N TYR A 466 -5.45 7.17 6.05
CA TYR A 466 -4.57 6.60 5.04
C TYR A 466 -5.18 6.67 3.64
N GLN A 467 -6.43 6.26 3.49
CA GLN A 467 -7.12 6.28 2.21
C GLN A 467 -7.32 7.71 1.71
N ASN A 468 -7.65 8.67 2.58
CA ASN A 468 -7.86 10.06 2.20
C ASN A 468 -6.56 10.77 1.83
N LYS A 469 -5.49 10.51 2.59
CA LYS A 469 -4.17 11.11 2.39
C LYS A 469 -3.53 10.68 1.08
N TYR A 470 -3.58 9.38 0.76
CA TYR A 470 -2.86 8.83 -0.39
C TYR A 470 -3.73 8.53 -1.60
N LYS A 471 -5.06 8.68 -1.48
CA LYS A 471 -6.06 8.36 -2.49
C LYS A 471 -5.93 6.91 -2.99
N ASP A 472 -6.77 6.04 -2.44
CA ASP A 472 -6.79 4.62 -2.75
C ASP A 472 -7.40 4.36 -4.14
N VAL A 473 -6.55 4.41 -5.17
CA VAL A 473 -6.92 4.20 -6.58
C VAL A 473 -7.60 2.85 -6.79
N GLY A 474 -7.10 1.80 -6.16
CA GLY A 474 -7.63 0.45 -6.28
C GLY A 474 -9.10 0.31 -5.86
N MET A 475 -9.49 1.00 -4.78
CA MET A 475 -10.89 1.04 -4.31
C MET A 475 -11.72 2.02 -5.12
N ALA A 476 -11.14 3.15 -5.55
CA ALA A 476 -11.86 4.21 -6.23
C ALA A 476 -12.18 3.91 -7.71
N LEU A 477 -11.33 3.14 -8.39
CA LEU A 477 -11.44 2.85 -9.81
C LEU A 477 -11.18 1.36 -10.08
N PRO A 478 -12.20 0.57 -10.47
CA PRO A 478 -12.02 -0.87 -10.69
C PRO A 478 -11.02 -1.20 -11.80
N GLU A 479 -10.40 -2.38 -11.71
CA GLU A 479 -9.30 -2.82 -12.61
C GLU A 479 -9.69 -2.74 -14.09
N GLU A 480 -10.93 -3.07 -14.43
CA GLU A 480 -11.41 -2.98 -15.80
C GLU A 480 -11.24 -1.58 -16.39
N GLU A 481 -11.62 -0.55 -15.64
CA GLU A 481 -11.47 0.85 -16.04
C GLU A 481 -10.01 1.27 -16.08
N GLN A 482 -9.20 0.85 -15.10
CA GLN A 482 -7.77 1.16 -15.08
C GLN A 482 -7.06 0.68 -16.35
N LEU A 483 -7.46 -0.49 -16.89
CA LEU A 483 -6.89 -1.05 -18.13
C LEU A 483 -7.30 -0.30 -19.40
N THR A 484 -8.38 0.47 -19.37
CA THR A 484 -8.76 1.32 -20.52
C THR A 484 -7.89 2.58 -20.65
N LEU A 485 -7.17 2.95 -19.58
CA LEU A 485 -6.36 4.16 -19.53
C LEU A 485 -4.99 3.97 -20.22
N SER A 486 -4.54 4.99 -20.96
CA SER A 486 -3.26 4.95 -21.67
C SER A 486 -2.64 6.33 -21.88
N GLY A 487 -1.34 6.35 -22.22
CA GLY A 487 -0.61 7.60 -22.47
C GLY A 487 -0.44 8.43 -21.20
N SER A 488 -0.78 9.73 -21.28
CA SER A 488 -0.83 10.62 -20.12
C SER A 488 -2.03 10.37 -19.20
N ASN A 489 -2.99 9.55 -19.64
CA ASN A 489 -4.14 9.15 -18.85
C ASN A 489 -3.80 7.86 -18.09
N ASN A 490 -3.62 7.95 -16.77
CA ASN A 490 -3.33 6.80 -15.90
C ASN A 490 -4.19 6.87 -14.63
N ALA A 491 -4.35 5.72 -13.96
CA ALA A 491 -5.29 5.59 -12.85
C ALA A 491 -4.97 6.51 -11.67
N TYR A 492 -3.68 6.71 -11.37
CA TYR A 492 -3.23 7.65 -10.34
C TYR A 492 -3.64 9.08 -10.66
N ASP A 493 -3.32 9.59 -11.85
CA ASP A 493 -3.63 10.97 -12.23
C ASP A 493 -5.14 11.20 -12.35
N VAL A 494 -5.91 10.22 -12.84
CA VAL A 494 -7.38 10.30 -12.88
C VAL A 494 -7.95 10.48 -11.49
N VAL A 495 -7.61 9.59 -10.56
CA VAL A 495 -8.18 9.60 -9.20
C VAL A 495 -7.70 10.80 -8.38
N ASN A 496 -6.48 11.29 -8.63
CA ASN A 496 -5.94 12.48 -7.97
C ASN A 496 -6.34 13.80 -8.68
N SER A 497 -7.09 13.74 -9.78
CA SER A 497 -7.60 14.95 -10.43
C SER A 497 -8.70 15.61 -9.60
N PRO A 498 -8.80 16.95 -9.56
CA PRO A 498 -9.87 17.65 -8.87
C PRO A 498 -11.28 17.28 -9.37
N SER A 499 -11.41 16.84 -10.62
CA SER A 499 -12.68 16.40 -11.21
C SER A 499 -13.15 15.02 -10.75
N PHE A 500 -12.26 14.19 -10.20
CA PHE A 500 -12.64 12.85 -9.78
C PHE A 500 -13.25 12.89 -8.37
N PRO A 501 -14.48 12.38 -8.18
CA PRO A 501 -15.21 12.55 -6.93
C PRO A 501 -14.79 11.52 -5.87
N TYR A 502 -13.51 11.49 -5.49
CA TYR A 502 -12.94 10.46 -4.61
C TYR A 502 -13.71 10.32 -3.29
N ALA A 503 -14.03 11.43 -2.63
CA ALA A 503 -14.75 11.41 -1.35
C ALA A 503 -16.13 10.75 -1.50
N ARG A 504 -16.86 11.11 -2.56
CA ARG A 504 -18.18 10.52 -2.89
C ARG A 504 -18.06 9.04 -3.20
N VAL A 505 -17.03 8.61 -3.93
CA VAL A 505 -16.77 7.20 -4.25
C VAL A 505 -16.49 6.40 -2.98
N LYS A 506 -15.57 6.88 -2.13
CA LYS A 506 -15.21 6.22 -0.87
C LYS A 506 -16.41 6.09 0.06
N GLU A 507 -17.15 7.19 0.26
CA GLU A 507 -18.35 7.19 1.10
C GLU A 507 -19.38 6.16 0.60
N THR A 508 -19.58 6.06 -0.73
CA THR A 508 -20.48 5.06 -1.31
C THR A 508 -19.98 3.65 -1.11
N ALA A 509 -18.66 3.43 -1.21
CA ALA A 509 -18.04 2.13 -0.99
C ALA A 509 -18.20 1.68 0.47
N ASP A 510 -18.01 2.57 1.44
CA ASP A 510 -18.21 2.30 2.86
C ASP A 510 -19.70 2.00 3.16
N MET A 511 -20.63 2.81 2.64
CA MET A 511 -22.07 2.55 2.76
C MET A 511 -22.46 1.19 2.17
N ALA A 512 -21.99 0.90 0.95
CA ALA A 512 -22.28 -0.36 0.26
C ALA A 512 -21.76 -1.56 1.06
N ALA A 513 -20.50 -1.51 1.47
CA ALA A 513 -19.83 -2.59 2.18
C ALA A 513 -20.40 -2.83 3.57
N SER A 514 -20.93 -1.80 4.25
CA SER A 514 -21.58 -1.94 5.57
C SER A 514 -22.77 -2.89 5.55
N GLY A 515 -23.46 -3.01 4.41
CA GLY A 515 -24.72 -3.76 4.31
C GLY A 515 -25.82 -3.25 5.23
N ASP A 516 -25.73 -2.00 5.73
CA ASP A 516 -26.75 -1.41 6.58
C ASP A 516 -27.94 -0.90 5.73
N PRO A 517 -29.16 -1.44 5.91
CA PRO A 517 -30.34 -0.98 5.19
C PRO A 517 -30.68 0.51 5.40
N ALA A 518 -30.14 1.16 6.43
CA ALA A 518 -30.29 2.60 6.65
C ALA A 518 -29.73 3.43 5.48
N TYR A 519 -28.72 2.93 4.75
CA TYR A 519 -28.15 3.60 3.58
C TYR A 519 -28.86 3.29 2.27
N LEU A 520 -29.89 2.44 2.27
CA LEU A 520 -30.54 1.97 1.04
C LEU A 520 -31.07 3.12 0.17
N ASN A 521 -31.68 4.14 0.77
CA ASN A 521 -32.20 5.29 0.01
C ASN A 521 -31.08 6.10 -0.65
N GLU A 522 -29.97 6.31 0.06
CA GLU A 522 -28.81 7.03 -0.48
C GLU A 522 -28.12 6.22 -1.58
N LEU A 523 -27.95 4.91 -1.39
CA LEU A 523 -27.41 4.01 -2.42
C LEU A 523 -28.28 4.03 -3.69
N LYS A 524 -29.61 4.02 -3.57
CA LYS A 524 -30.52 4.15 -4.72
C LYS A 524 -30.41 5.51 -5.41
N ALA A 525 -30.24 6.60 -4.67
CA ALA A 525 -30.03 7.92 -5.24
C ALA A 525 -28.71 7.96 -6.04
N ARG A 526 -27.66 7.33 -5.52
CA ARG A 526 -26.32 7.25 -6.13
C ARG A 526 -26.24 6.38 -7.39
N LEU A 527 -27.30 5.68 -7.78
CA LEU A 527 -27.40 5.00 -9.08
C LEU A 527 -27.71 5.95 -10.25
N SER A 528 -28.11 7.20 -9.95
CA SER A 528 -28.49 8.22 -10.94
C SER A 528 -27.45 8.38 -12.05
N ALA A 529 -27.90 8.60 -13.29
CA ALA A 529 -27.03 8.88 -14.43
C ALA A 529 -26.22 10.19 -14.29
N SER A 530 -26.57 11.06 -13.34
CA SER A 530 -25.80 12.28 -13.01
C SER A 530 -24.59 12.02 -12.13
N GLU A 531 -24.49 10.85 -11.49
CA GLU A 531 -23.37 10.47 -10.65
C GLU A 531 -22.23 9.89 -11.50
N HIS A 532 -21.01 9.98 -11.00
CA HIS A 532 -19.85 9.36 -11.65
C HIS A 532 -19.96 7.83 -11.65
N ASP A 533 -19.50 7.15 -12.70
CA ASP A 533 -19.69 5.70 -12.84
C ASP A 533 -19.02 4.89 -11.70
N SER A 534 -17.91 5.36 -11.11
CA SER A 534 -17.34 4.76 -9.88
C SER A 534 -18.27 4.86 -8.66
N VAL A 535 -19.04 5.95 -8.52
CA VAL A 535 -20.04 6.10 -7.45
C VAL A 535 -21.17 5.10 -7.69
N ARG A 536 -21.67 5.06 -8.93
CA ARG A 536 -22.73 4.14 -9.37
C ARG A 536 -22.31 2.67 -9.23
N TYR A 537 -21.03 2.35 -9.44
CA TYR A 537 -20.45 1.01 -9.28
C TYR A 537 -20.58 0.51 -7.84
N TRP A 538 -20.19 1.35 -6.88
CA TRP A 538 -20.32 1.02 -5.46
C TRP A 538 -21.79 1.00 -5.03
N ALA A 539 -22.62 1.91 -5.54
CA ALA A 539 -24.06 1.90 -5.29
C ALA A 539 -24.73 0.59 -5.78
N ALA A 540 -24.37 0.12 -6.99
CA ALA A 540 -24.82 -1.16 -7.53
C ALA A 540 -24.30 -2.35 -6.69
N THR A 541 -23.06 -2.27 -6.21
CA THR A 541 -22.50 -3.27 -5.28
C THR A 541 -23.27 -3.30 -3.95
N GLY A 542 -23.64 -2.14 -3.40
CA GLY A 542 -24.50 -2.05 -2.21
C GLY A 542 -25.89 -2.64 -2.45
N CYS A 543 -26.47 -2.40 -3.63
CA CYS A 543 -27.73 -3.03 -4.03
C CYS A 543 -27.62 -4.56 -4.13
N TYR A 544 -26.46 -5.10 -4.53
CA TYR A 544 -26.22 -6.55 -4.52
C TYR A 544 -26.16 -7.11 -3.09
N ILE A 545 -25.48 -6.41 -2.18
CA ILE A 545 -25.39 -6.78 -0.76
C ILE A 545 -26.80 -6.76 -0.14
N LEU A 546 -27.59 -5.72 -0.42
CA LEU A 546 -28.96 -5.52 0.06
C LEU A 546 -30.04 -6.06 -0.89
N LYS A 547 -29.72 -7.04 -1.74
CA LYS A 547 -30.58 -7.53 -2.83
C LYS A 547 -32.01 -7.90 -2.43
N ASP A 548 -32.21 -8.38 -1.20
CA ASP A 548 -33.53 -8.76 -0.70
C ASP A 548 -34.46 -7.55 -0.51
N HIS A 549 -33.91 -6.35 -0.28
CA HIS A 549 -34.64 -5.09 -0.27
C HIS A 549 -34.85 -4.50 -1.67
N ILE A 550 -34.02 -4.89 -2.65
CA ILE A 550 -34.06 -4.35 -4.01
C ILE A 550 -35.07 -5.07 -4.91
N LYS A 551 -35.28 -6.37 -4.70
CA LYS A 551 -36.05 -7.23 -5.61
C LYS A 551 -37.42 -6.67 -6.03
N ASN A 552 -38.11 -5.97 -5.12
CA ASN A 552 -39.44 -5.40 -5.35
C ASN A 552 -39.45 -3.87 -5.47
N ASP A 553 -38.28 -3.21 -5.53
CA ASP A 553 -38.16 -1.76 -5.70
C ASP A 553 -38.01 -1.42 -7.19
N SER A 554 -39.11 -0.97 -7.80
CA SER A 554 -39.16 -0.64 -9.23
C SER A 554 -38.27 0.54 -9.62
N ASP A 555 -38.04 1.50 -8.72
CA ASP A 555 -37.16 2.65 -8.99
C ASP A 555 -35.70 2.20 -8.99
N ALA A 556 -35.31 1.43 -7.98
CA ALA A 556 -33.95 0.88 -7.89
C ALA A 556 -33.63 -0.02 -9.08
N THR A 557 -34.55 -0.93 -9.45
CA THR A 557 -34.34 -1.86 -10.57
C THR A 557 -34.31 -1.16 -11.92
N ALA A 558 -35.10 -0.09 -12.13
CA ALA A 558 -35.02 0.74 -13.34
C ALA A 558 -33.66 1.46 -13.44
N LYS A 559 -33.17 2.06 -12.36
CA LYS A 559 -31.84 2.70 -12.33
C LYS A 559 -30.70 1.71 -12.53
N LEU A 560 -30.81 0.50 -11.97
CA LEU A 560 -29.86 -0.59 -12.23
C LEU A 560 -29.86 -1.01 -13.70
N LYS A 561 -31.03 -1.06 -14.35
CA LYS A 561 -31.12 -1.29 -15.80
C LYS A 561 -30.41 -0.19 -16.59
N GLU A 562 -30.56 1.08 -16.21
CA GLU A 562 -29.81 2.17 -16.84
C GLU A 562 -28.29 2.03 -16.67
N CYS A 563 -27.83 1.52 -15.52
CA CYS A 563 -26.42 1.24 -15.26
C CYS A 563 -25.83 0.19 -16.23
N LEU A 564 -26.66 -0.64 -16.89
CA LEU A 564 -26.22 -1.55 -17.97
C LEU A 564 -25.72 -0.81 -19.22
N THR A 565 -25.73 0.52 -19.26
CA THR A 565 -25.19 1.35 -20.35
C THR A 565 -23.87 2.06 -20.03
N GLY A 566 -23.42 2.07 -18.76
CA GLY A 566 -22.21 2.79 -18.31
C GLY A 566 -20.86 2.10 -18.61
N THR A 567 -19.83 2.36 -17.81
CA THR A 567 -18.54 1.66 -17.93
C THR A 567 -18.67 0.15 -17.74
N ILE A 568 -17.66 -0.60 -18.17
CA ILE A 568 -17.68 -2.07 -18.15
C ILE A 568 -17.85 -2.63 -16.73
N SER A 569 -17.21 -2.07 -15.70
CA SER A 569 -17.39 -2.56 -14.33
C SER A 569 -18.77 -2.20 -13.77
N LEU A 570 -19.30 -1.01 -14.07
CA LEU A 570 -20.65 -0.61 -13.66
C LEU A 570 -21.70 -1.53 -14.29
N LYS A 571 -21.58 -1.80 -15.59
CA LYS A 571 -22.43 -2.76 -16.31
C LYS A 571 -22.41 -4.14 -15.66
N LEU A 572 -21.23 -4.65 -15.33
CA LEU A 572 -21.08 -5.97 -14.70
C LEU A 572 -21.62 -5.99 -13.25
N ALA A 573 -21.42 -4.92 -12.48
CA ALA A 573 -21.97 -4.79 -11.13
C ALA A 573 -23.50 -4.77 -11.15
N ALA A 574 -24.11 -3.98 -12.05
CA ALA A 574 -25.56 -3.93 -12.22
C ALA A 574 -26.12 -5.26 -12.75
N ALA A 575 -25.46 -5.89 -13.73
CA ALA A 575 -25.87 -7.19 -14.25
C ALA A 575 -25.88 -8.27 -13.18
N ARG A 576 -24.89 -8.27 -12.27
CA ARG A 576 -24.88 -9.17 -11.09
C ARG A 576 -26.14 -9.00 -10.25
N VAL A 577 -26.56 -7.77 -9.94
CA VAL A 577 -27.79 -7.54 -9.15
C VAL A 577 -29.00 -8.12 -9.88
N LEU A 578 -29.20 -7.69 -11.13
CA LEU A 578 -30.39 -7.97 -11.92
C LEU A 578 -30.57 -9.46 -12.23
N VAL A 579 -29.48 -10.17 -12.54
CA VAL A 579 -29.54 -11.63 -12.75
C VAL A 579 -29.82 -12.38 -11.45
N THR A 580 -29.29 -11.92 -10.31
CA THR A 580 -29.51 -12.57 -9.00
C THR A 580 -30.94 -12.39 -8.49
N ILE A 581 -31.55 -11.22 -8.68
CA ILE A 581 -32.93 -10.96 -8.23
C ILE A 581 -34.01 -11.36 -9.24
N ASP A 582 -33.61 -11.78 -10.44
CA ASP A 582 -34.48 -12.21 -11.54
C ASP A 582 -35.37 -11.06 -12.11
N VAL A 583 -34.79 -9.86 -12.26
CA VAL A 583 -35.46 -8.66 -12.82
C VAL A 583 -34.61 -8.08 -13.94
N TYR A 584 -35.22 -7.71 -15.09
CA TYR A 584 -34.50 -7.32 -16.33
C TYR A 584 -33.39 -8.32 -16.71
N LYS A 585 -33.66 -9.59 -16.46
CA LYS A 585 -32.68 -10.67 -16.57
C LYS A 585 -32.14 -10.83 -17.98
N ALA A 586 -32.99 -10.71 -19.00
CA ALA A 586 -32.56 -10.84 -20.39
C ALA A 586 -31.51 -9.78 -20.76
N GLU A 587 -31.71 -8.54 -20.32
CA GLU A 587 -30.75 -7.45 -20.52
C GLU A 587 -29.44 -7.67 -19.74
N ALA A 588 -29.55 -8.10 -18.48
CA ALA A 588 -28.37 -8.43 -17.66
C ALA A 588 -27.57 -9.61 -18.24
N GLU A 589 -28.24 -10.66 -18.70
CA GLU A 589 -27.63 -11.81 -19.35
C GLU A 589 -26.94 -11.42 -20.67
N ALA A 590 -27.52 -10.51 -21.45
CA ALA A 590 -26.89 -10.00 -22.66
C ALA A 590 -25.57 -9.26 -22.36
N VAL A 591 -25.51 -8.50 -21.26
CA VAL A 591 -24.27 -7.85 -20.80
C VAL A 591 -23.23 -8.88 -20.38
N LEU A 592 -23.60 -9.88 -19.57
CA LEU A 592 -22.69 -10.95 -19.15
C LEU A 592 -22.16 -11.72 -20.35
N GLU A 593 -23.03 -12.02 -21.33
CA GLU A 593 -22.67 -12.74 -22.52
C GLU A 593 -21.71 -11.94 -23.41
N ALA A 594 -21.93 -10.63 -23.56
CA ALA A 594 -21.03 -9.75 -24.29
C ALA A 594 -19.66 -9.62 -23.61
N ALA A 595 -19.62 -9.69 -22.27
CA ALA A 595 -18.40 -9.65 -21.49
C ALA A 595 -17.57 -10.95 -21.56
N LEU A 596 -18.16 -12.08 -21.98
CA LEU A 596 -17.43 -13.32 -22.30
C LEU A 596 -16.65 -13.20 -23.62
N ASN A 597 -15.78 -12.20 -23.70
CA ASN A 597 -14.96 -11.87 -24.85
C ASN A 597 -13.47 -11.91 -24.46
N PRO A 598 -12.69 -12.89 -24.94
CA PRO A 598 -11.33 -13.13 -24.45
C PRO A 598 -10.35 -11.99 -24.77
N LEU A 599 -10.71 -11.06 -25.67
CA LEU A 599 -9.92 -9.85 -25.94
C LEU A 599 -9.91 -8.86 -24.77
N ASN A 600 -10.91 -8.94 -23.87
CA ASN A 600 -10.91 -8.25 -22.58
C ASN A 600 -10.93 -9.30 -21.45
N TYR A 601 -9.77 -9.88 -21.18
CA TYR A 601 -9.66 -11.02 -20.28
C TYR A 601 -10.10 -10.70 -18.84
N ILE A 602 -9.86 -9.48 -18.33
CA ILE A 602 -10.29 -9.10 -16.97
C ILE A 602 -11.82 -9.03 -16.88
N ALA A 603 -12.49 -8.38 -17.85
CA ALA A 603 -13.95 -8.35 -17.89
C ALA A 603 -14.54 -9.76 -18.07
N THR A 604 -13.89 -10.62 -18.87
CA THR A 604 -14.28 -12.03 -19.04
C THR A 604 -14.18 -12.79 -17.73
N VAL A 605 -13.06 -12.69 -17.02
CA VAL A 605 -12.87 -13.37 -15.73
C VAL A 605 -13.87 -12.86 -14.70
N ARG A 606 -14.17 -11.54 -14.68
CA ARG A 606 -15.21 -11.00 -13.78
C ARG A 606 -16.61 -11.51 -14.14
N ALA A 607 -16.96 -11.59 -15.42
CA ALA A 607 -18.22 -12.17 -15.86
C ALA A 607 -18.36 -13.64 -15.44
N ILE A 608 -17.29 -14.44 -15.57
CA ILE A 608 -17.26 -15.83 -15.09
C ILE A 608 -17.46 -15.90 -13.56
N ASN A 609 -16.82 -15.01 -12.79
CA ASN A 609 -17.00 -14.93 -11.33
C ASN A 609 -18.45 -14.53 -10.96
N ILE A 610 -19.12 -13.70 -11.76
CA ILE A 610 -20.54 -13.37 -11.56
C ILE A 610 -21.41 -14.59 -11.86
N LEU A 611 -21.16 -15.29 -12.97
CA LEU A 611 -21.90 -16.50 -13.34
C LEU A 611 -21.78 -17.59 -12.27
N GLU A 612 -20.60 -17.76 -11.68
CA GLU A 612 -20.39 -18.65 -10.52
C GLU A 612 -21.35 -18.34 -9.36
N SER A 613 -21.58 -17.06 -9.05
CA SER A 613 -22.44 -16.66 -7.93
C SER A 613 -23.93 -16.98 -8.15
N VAL A 614 -24.33 -17.27 -9.39
CA VAL A 614 -25.71 -17.65 -9.75
C VAL A 614 -25.79 -19.07 -10.31
N ALA A 615 -24.75 -19.89 -10.09
CA ALA A 615 -24.74 -21.29 -10.50
C ALA A 615 -25.92 -22.06 -9.84
N PRO A 616 -26.57 -23.01 -10.56
CA PRO A 616 -26.21 -23.50 -11.90
C PRO A 616 -26.52 -22.51 -13.02
N VAL A 617 -25.55 -22.37 -13.92
CA VAL A 617 -25.57 -21.48 -15.08
C VAL A 617 -26.24 -22.20 -16.27
N SER A 618 -27.00 -21.45 -17.08
CA SER A 618 -27.72 -22.00 -18.24
C SER A 618 -26.78 -22.53 -19.34
N ASP A 619 -27.27 -23.50 -20.13
CA ASP A 619 -26.51 -24.13 -21.20
C ASP A 619 -25.94 -23.13 -22.21
N ARG A 620 -26.68 -22.04 -22.50
CA ARG A 620 -26.26 -20.95 -23.38
C ARG A 620 -24.90 -20.36 -22.95
N PHE A 621 -24.75 -20.02 -21.67
CA PHE A 621 -23.49 -19.50 -21.15
C PHE A 621 -22.42 -20.59 -21.08
N MET A 622 -22.81 -21.82 -20.71
CA MET A 622 -21.86 -22.92 -20.58
C MET A 622 -21.20 -23.32 -21.90
N VAL A 623 -21.89 -23.18 -23.04
CA VAL A 623 -21.29 -23.34 -24.37
C VAL A 623 -20.15 -22.33 -24.55
N LYS A 624 -20.42 -21.04 -24.33
CA LYS A 624 -19.41 -19.98 -24.46
C LYS A 624 -18.25 -20.12 -23.49
N VAL A 625 -18.52 -20.44 -22.23
CA VAL A 625 -17.47 -20.68 -21.22
C VAL A 625 -16.55 -21.83 -21.64
N LYS A 626 -17.10 -22.91 -22.22
CA LYS A 626 -16.29 -24.02 -22.73
C LYS A 626 -15.44 -23.60 -23.94
N GLU A 627 -15.96 -22.77 -24.84
CA GLU A 627 -15.20 -22.26 -25.99
C GLU A 627 -13.98 -21.43 -25.54
N LEU A 628 -14.13 -20.62 -24.48
CA LEU A 628 -13.06 -19.80 -23.92
C LEU A 628 -11.85 -20.60 -23.43
N THR A 629 -12.02 -21.88 -23.07
CA THR A 629 -10.92 -22.76 -22.60
C THR A 629 -9.84 -22.99 -23.68
N ASN A 630 -10.19 -22.80 -24.95
CA ASN A 630 -9.28 -22.97 -26.09
C ASN A 630 -8.59 -21.66 -26.53
N PHE A 631 -8.85 -20.55 -25.84
CA PHE A 631 -8.28 -19.26 -26.21
C PHE A 631 -6.76 -19.23 -25.99
N ASN A 632 -6.03 -18.80 -27.02
CA ASN A 632 -4.59 -18.59 -26.99
C ASN A 632 -4.28 -17.11 -27.23
N GLY A 633 -3.91 -16.38 -26.18
CA GLY A 633 -3.62 -14.96 -26.22
C GLY A 633 -3.31 -14.39 -24.83
N THR A 634 -3.24 -13.07 -24.71
CA THR A 634 -3.04 -12.40 -23.41
C THR A 634 -4.17 -12.75 -22.43
N GLY A 635 -3.82 -13.19 -21.23
CA GLY A 635 -4.80 -13.61 -20.22
C GLY A 635 -5.39 -15.00 -20.43
N SER A 636 -4.86 -15.79 -21.38
CA SER A 636 -5.38 -17.14 -21.66
C SER A 636 -5.34 -18.06 -20.44
N LYS A 637 -4.30 -17.97 -19.61
CA LYS A 637 -4.18 -18.77 -18.38
C LYS A 637 -5.32 -18.45 -17.41
N GLU A 638 -5.58 -17.17 -17.17
CA GLU A 638 -6.63 -16.70 -16.26
C GLU A 638 -8.02 -17.07 -16.79
N ILE A 639 -8.28 -16.83 -18.08
CA ILE A 639 -9.54 -17.21 -18.72
C ILE A 639 -9.77 -18.72 -18.62
N LYS A 640 -8.76 -19.52 -18.97
CA LYS A 640 -8.86 -20.99 -18.94
C LYS A 640 -9.12 -21.48 -17.51
N ASN A 641 -8.36 -21.01 -16.54
CA ASN A 641 -8.52 -21.43 -15.14
C ASN A 641 -9.90 -21.08 -14.57
N ALA A 642 -10.40 -19.87 -14.85
CA ALA A 642 -11.73 -19.46 -14.41
C ALA A 642 -12.83 -20.29 -15.10
N SER A 643 -12.68 -20.53 -16.41
CA SER A 643 -13.65 -21.29 -17.21
C SER A 643 -13.71 -22.76 -16.79
N ASP A 644 -12.54 -23.42 -16.66
CA ASP A 644 -12.44 -24.81 -16.22
C ASP A 644 -13.06 -25.01 -14.84
N TYR A 645 -12.84 -24.06 -13.92
CA TYR A 645 -13.44 -24.13 -12.59
C TYR A 645 -14.96 -24.02 -12.66
N LEU A 646 -15.52 -23.03 -13.37
CA LEU A 646 -16.97 -22.90 -13.52
C LEU A 646 -17.58 -24.15 -14.14
N VAL A 647 -16.95 -24.72 -15.18
CA VAL A 647 -17.37 -25.99 -15.80
C VAL A 647 -17.39 -27.14 -14.79
N LYS A 648 -16.37 -27.23 -13.92
CA LYS A 648 -16.25 -28.26 -12.89
C LYS A 648 -17.34 -28.15 -11.82
N ILE A 649 -17.67 -26.94 -11.37
CA ILE A 649 -18.61 -26.74 -10.25
C ILE A 649 -20.06 -26.53 -10.67
N ASN A 650 -20.36 -26.26 -11.94
CA ASN A 650 -21.69 -25.83 -12.36
C ASN A 650 -22.82 -26.79 -11.92
N SER A 651 -22.59 -28.09 -12.02
CA SER A 651 -23.58 -29.12 -11.65
C SER A 651 -23.68 -29.37 -10.14
N ASN A 652 -22.71 -28.91 -9.36
CA ASN A 652 -22.68 -29.06 -7.90
C ASN A 652 -21.92 -27.87 -7.26
N PRO A 653 -22.54 -26.68 -7.22
CA PRO A 653 -21.88 -25.49 -6.74
C PRO A 653 -21.54 -25.60 -5.25
N VAL A 654 -20.38 -25.04 -4.88
CA VAL A 654 -19.95 -24.98 -3.49
C VAL A 654 -20.89 -24.08 -2.70
N LYS A 655 -21.42 -24.59 -1.59
CA LYS A 655 -22.22 -23.80 -0.65
C LYS A 655 -21.31 -23.25 0.45
N PHE A 656 -21.10 -21.94 0.46
CA PHE A 656 -20.39 -21.24 1.53
C PHE A 656 -21.32 -20.88 2.69
N ILE A 657 -20.79 -20.88 3.90
CA ILE A 657 -21.47 -20.45 5.12
C ILE A 657 -21.75 -18.96 5.01
N GLN A 658 -23.01 -18.55 5.11
CA GLN A 658 -23.38 -17.14 5.11
C GLN A 658 -23.30 -16.60 6.54
N VAL A 659 -22.51 -15.54 6.74
CA VAL A 659 -22.43 -14.82 8.00
C VAL A 659 -23.41 -13.66 7.95
N THR A 660 -24.35 -13.62 8.89
CA THR A 660 -25.24 -12.48 9.10
C THR A 660 -24.87 -11.80 10.40
N VAL A 661 -24.42 -10.55 10.31
CA VAL A 661 -24.19 -9.73 11.51
C VAL A 661 -25.48 -8.95 11.78
N ASN A 662 -26.05 -9.10 12.97
CA ASN A 662 -27.17 -8.28 13.41
C ASN A 662 -26.61 -6.91 13.85
N PRO A 663 -26.88 -5.80 13.16
CA PRO A 663 -26.32 -4.50 13.50
C PRO A 663 -26.78 -3.94 14.86
N GLY A 664 -27.74 -4.60 15.51
CA GLY A 664 -28.37 -4.16 16.76
C GLY A 664 -27.68 -4.55 18.07
N ALA A 665 -26.55 -5.26 18.06
CA ALA A 665 -25.89 -5.75 19.29
C ALA A 665 -24.65 -4.94 19.75
N GLY A 666 -24.31 -3.84 19.08
CA GLY A 666 -23.21 -2.98 19.51
C GLY A 666 -23.27 -1.62 18.82
N ASN A 667 -23.96 -0.66 19.46
CA ASN A 667 -23.95 0.78 19.15
C ASN A 667 -23.55 1.17 17.71
N SER A 668 -24.45 0.93 16.74
CA SER A 668 -24.48 1.73 15.52
C SER A 668 -25.09 3.10 15.87
N THR A 669 -24.29 3.93 16.51
CA THR A 669 -24.26 5.34 16.13
C THR A 669 -22.97 5.51 15.37
N VAL A 670 -23.01 5.20 14.07
CA VAL A 670 -22.18 5.94 13.12
C VAL A 670 -22.47 7.42 13.44
N PRO A 671 -21.46 8.26 13.77
CA PRO A 671 -21.69 9.69 13.75
C PRO A 671 -22.14 9.97 12.34
N THR A 672 -23.39 10.41 12.21
CA THR A 672 -23.93 10.98 10.97
C THR A 672 -22.83 11.86 10.36
N PRO A 673 -22.29 11.55 9.17
CA PRO A 673 -21.44 12.52 8.51
C PRO A 673 -22.35 13.67 8.11
N THR A 674 -22.26 14.74 8.89
CA THR A 674 -22.66 16.11 8.57
C THR A 674 -24.17 16.34 8.41
N PRO A 675 -24.78 17.27 9.18
CA PRO A 675 -26.09 17.78 8.80
C PRO A 675 -25.96 18.43 7.43
N THR A 676 -26.77 17.99 6.47
CA THR A 676 -27.04 18.72 5.23
C THR A 676 -27.62 20.07 5.62
N VAL A 677 -26.75 21.06 5.86
CA VAL A 677 -27.16 22.45 5.92
C VAL A 677 -27.25 22.91 4.48
N ASN A 678 -28.48 23.22 4.08
CA ASN A 678 -28.76 23.85 2.80
C ASN A 678 -28.11 25.25 2.82
N THR A 679 -26.97 25.43 2.12
CA THR A 679 -26.13 26.65 2.18
C THR A 679 -26.38 27.63 1.03
N GLN A 680 -27.58 27.61 0.46
CA GLN A 680 -27.94 28.40 -0.74
C GLN A 680 -28.00 29.93 -0.51
N ASP A 681 -27.98 30.44 0.73
CA ASP A 681 -28.30 31.86 0.99
C ASP A 681 -27.21 32.68 1.71
N VAL A 682 -25.94 32.27 1.69
CA VAL A 682 -24.84 33.10 2.27
C VAL A 682 -23.78 33.40 1.21
N GLU A 683 -23.68 34.67 0.84
CA GLU A 683 -22.71 35.23 -0.10
C GLU A 683 -21.36 35.49 0.60
N GLY A 684 -20.25 35.02 0.02
CA GLY A 684 -18.89 35.16 0.57
C GLY A 684 -18.40 34.00 1.46
N ILE A 685 -17.21 34.16 2.06
CA ILE A 685 -16.52 33.12 2.85
C ILE A 685 -17.36 32.70 4.07
N LYS A 686 -17.63 31.40 4.19
CA LYS A 686 -18.42 30.80 5.27
C LYS A 686 -17.49 30.29 6.37
N VAL A 687 -17.93 30.35 7.63
CA VAL A 687 -17.20 29.73 8.76
C VAL A 687 -18.15 28.86 9.55
N ILE A 688 -17.82 27.58 9.70
CA ILE A 688 -18.55 26.59 10.48
C ILE A 688 -17.67 26.22 11.67
N ILE A 689 -18.20 26.35 12.89
CA ILE A 689 -17.52 25.90 14.12
C ILE A 689 -18.36 24.79 14.73
N ASP A 690 -17.78 23.61 14.90
CA ASP A 690 -18.44 22.41 15.47
C ASP A 690 -19.79 22.10 14.81
N GLY A 691 -19.86 22.24 13.48
CA GLY A 691 -21.07 22.01 12.69
C GLY A 691 -22.07 23.16 12.67
N VAL A 692 -21.80 24.27 13.36
CA VAL A 692 -22.66 25.45 13.41
C VAL A 692 -22.11 26.56 12.52
N LEU A 693 -22.87 26.95 11.49
CA LEU A 693 -22.56 28.10 10.64
C LEU A 693 -22.57 29.39 11.46
N GLN A 694 -21.44 30.08 11.49
CA GLN A 694 -21.26 31.34 12.20
C GLN A 694 -21.74 32.51 11.35
N LYS A 695 -22.30 33.53 12.01
CA LYS A 695 -22.66 34.81 11.40
C LYS A 695 -21.76 35.90 11.96
N PHE A 696 -21.29 36.77 11.08
CA PHE A 696 -20.41 37.88 11.45
C PHE A 696 -21.01 39.20 10.98
N ASP A 697 -20.80 40.25 11.77
CA ASP A 697 -21.09 41.63 11.37
C ASP A 697 -20.03 42.15 10.37
N GLN A 698 -18.79 41.68 10.50
CA GLN A 698 -17.75 41.78 9.48
C GLN A 698 -17.47 40.39 8.91
N PRO A 699 -17.82 40.09 7.64
CA PRO A 699 -17.56 38.78 7.06
C PRO A 699 -16.05 38.51 6.93
N PRO A 700 -15.63 37.23 6.93
CA PRO A 700 -14.28 36.86 6.55
C PRO A 700 -13.98 37.27 5.11
N MET A 701 -12.71 37.52 4.81
CA MET A 701 -12.29 37.99 3.49
C MET A 701 -10.87 37.57 3.14
N LEU A 702 -10.56 37.59 1.85
CA LEU A 702 -9.21 37.39 1.35
C LEU A 702 -8.43 38.70 1.39
N ILE A 703 -7.28 38.69 2.06
CA ILE A 703 -6.30 39.78 2.02
C ILE A 703 -4.95 39.16 1.68
N SER A 704 -4.35 39.58 0.55
CA SER A 704 -3.06 39.05 0.07
C SER A 704 -3.03 37.51 -0.01
N ASP A 705 -4.05 36.91 -0.63
CA ASP A 705 -4.23 35.45 -0.75
C ASP A 705 -4.22 34.70 0.60
N ARG A 706 -4.65 35.36 1.68
CA ARG A 706 -4.90 34.74 2.98
C ARG A 706 -6.31 35.02 3.44
N THR A 707 -6.98 33.96 3.89
CA THR A 707 -8.30 34.06 4.53
C THR A 707 -8.13 34.71 5.90
N MET A 708 -8.69 35.91 6.04
CA MET A 708 -8.71 36.72 7.24
C MET A 708 -10.07 36.57 7.90
N VAL A 709 -10.08 36.18 9.16
CA VAL A 709 -11.31 35.84 9.89
C VAL A 709 -11.48 36.74 11.13
N PRO A 710 -12.73 37.09 11.52
CA PRO A 710 -12.98 37.94 12.70
C PRO A 710 -12.54 37.25 13.99
N MET A 711 -11.50 37.78 14.63
CA MET A 711 -10.86 37.13 15.79
C MET A 711 -11.83 36.98 16.96
N ARG A 712 -12.50 38.06 17.35
CA ARG A 712 -13.37 38.09 18.53
C ARG A 712 -14.48 37.05 18.44
N ALA A 713 -15.23 37.07 17.34
CA ALA A 713 -16.37 36.17 17.15
C ALA A 713 -15.95 34.69 17.20
N ILE A 714 -14.85 34.33 16.53
CA ILE A 714 -14.38 32.95 16.54
C ILE A 714 -13.84 32.56 17.92
N PHE A 715 -13.02 33.39 18.54
CA PHE A 715 -12.37 33.06 19.81
C PHE A 715 -13.39 32.99 20.96
N GLU A 716 -14.40 33.87 20.97
CA GLU A 716 -15.49 33.83 21.95
C GLU A 716 -16.40 32.60 21.74
N THR A 717 -16.73 32.23 20.50
CA THR A 717 -17.44 30.96 20.21
C THR A 717 -16.62 29.75 20.69
N LEU A 718 -15.30 29.81 20.58
CA LEU A 718 -14.38 28.80 21.11
C LEU A 718 -14.17 28.91 22.63
N GLY A 719 -14.88 29.79 23.33
CA GLY A 719 -14.89 29.92 24.79
C GLY A 719 -13.72 30.73 25.38
N ALA A 720 -13.06 31.57 24.60
CA ALA A 720 -12.05 32.51 25.08
C ALA A 720 -12.66 33.90 25.36
N LYS A 721 -12.09 34.61 26.34
CA LYS A 721 -12.38 36.04 26.58
C LYS A 721 -11.42 36.88 25.75
N VAL A 722 -11.96 37.83 24.97
CA VAL A 722 -11.16 38.73 24.12
C VAL A 722 -11.22 40.17 24.64
N GLU A 723 -10.05 40.77 24.89
CA GLU A 723 -9.89 42.13 25.40
C GLU A 723 -9.10 42.98 24.39
N TRP A 724 -9.43 44.27 24.33
CA TRP A 724 -8.80 45.24 23.45
C TRP A 724 -8.20 46.38 24.28
N GLU A 725 -6.93 46.69 24.03
CA GLU A 725 -6.22 47.82 24.63
C GLU A 725 -5.94 48.88 23.57
N GLU A 726 -6.69 49.98 23.65
CA GLU A 726 -6.67 51.08 22.68
C GLU A 726 -5.29 51.75 22.60
N ALA A 727 -4.65 52.02 23.75
CA ALA A 727 -3.41 52.78 23.80
C ALA A 727 -2.25 52.08 23.07
N THR A 728 -2.31 50.76 22.97
CA THR A 728 -1.24 49.94 22.38
C THR A 728 -1.66 49.24 21.09
N GLN A 729 -2.93 49.37 20.69
CA GLN A 729 -3.56 48.62 19.61
C GLN A 729 -3.33 47.10 19.73
N THR A 730 -3.57 46.57 20.93
CA THR A 730 -3.30 45.17 21.25
C THR A 730 -4.61 44.44 21.56
N VAL A 731 -4.81 43.29 20.93
CA VAL A 731 -5.88 42.34 21.27
C VAL A 731 -5.28 41.19 22.08
N THR A 732 -5.93 40.86 23.19
CA THR A 732 -5.55 39.73 24.06
C THR A 732 -6.71 38.76 24.17
N ALA A 733 -6.48 37.48 23.88
CA ALA A 733 -7.46 36.42 24.09
C ALA A 733 -6.99 35.46 25.19
N THR A 734 -7.89 35.08 26.10
CA THR A 734 -7.59 34.23 27.25
C THR A 734 -8.61 33.10 27.40
N LYS A 735 -8.14 31.86 27.62
CA LYS A 735 -8.99 30.68 27.91
C LYS A 735 -8.24 29.71 28.83
N GLY A 736 -8.58 29.67 30.11
CA GLY A 736 -7.82 28.86 31.08
C GLY A 736 -6.35 29.34 31.16
N SER A 737 -5.40 28.44 30.89
CA SER A 737 -3.96 28.78 30.82
C SER A 737 -3.51 29.31 29.45
N PHE A 738 -4.38 29.31 28.44
CA PHE A 738 -4.08 29.85 27.12
C PHE A 738 -4.17 31.37 27.10
N VAL A 739 -3.11 32.04 26.62
CA VAL A 739 -3.05 33.49 26.40
C VAL A 739 -2.46 33.77 25.02
N ALA A 740 -3.22 34.43 24.16
CA ALA A 740 -2.75 34.96 22.88
C ALA A 740 -2.76 36.50 22.91
N VAL A 741 -1.62 37.12 22.64
CA VAL A 741 -1.45 38.58 22.56
C VAL A 741 -1.01 38.94 21.15
N LEU A 742 -1.72 39.87 20.53
CA LEU A 742 -1.46 40.29 19.17
C LEU A 742 -1.59 41.80 19.05
N LYS A 743 -0.61 42.44 18.40
CA LYS A 743 -0.61 43.88 18.13
C LYS A 743 -0.99 44.13 16.66
N ILE A 744 -1.91 45.06 16.41
CA ILE A 744 -2.33 45.40 15.05
C ILE A 744 -1.13 45.91 14.23
N GLY A 745 -1.03 45.44 12.97
CA GLY A 745 0.08 45.76 12.07
C GLY A 745 1.38 44.99 12.34
N SER A 746 1.43 44.17 13.39
CA SER A 746 2.58 43.29 13.67
C SER A 746 2.42 41.95 12.97
N ASN A 747 3.50 41.45 12.37
CA ASN A 747 3.61 40.06 11.93
C ASN A 747 3.99 39.10 13.07
N VAL A 748 4.10 39.60 14.30
CA VAL A 748 4.44 38.80 15.48
C VAL A 748 3.26 38.79 16.45
N ALA A 749 2.80 37.60 16.78
CA ALA A 749 1.87 37.32 17.87
C ALA A 749 2.57 36.51 18.97
N LYS A 750 2.09 36.59 20.20
CA LYS A 750 2.58 35.79 21.33
C LYS A 750 1.52 34.81 21.77
N ILE A 751 1.82 33.52 21.77
CA ILE A 751 0.95 32.46 22.32
C ILE A 751 1.67 31.86 23.52
N ASN A 752 1.07 31.95 24.72
CA ASN A 752 1.66 31.50 25.99
C ASN A 752 3.10 32.03 26.19
N ASN A 753 3.31 33.31 25.84
CA ASN A 753 4.60 34.01 25.88
C ASN A 753 5.65 33.53 24.87
N VAL A 754 5.30 32.64 23.93
CA VAL A 754 6.15 32.22 22.81
C VAL A 754 5.78 33.03 21.57
N GLU A 755 6.78 33.63 20.91
CA GLU A 755 6.56 34.40 19.68
C GLU A 755 6.25 33.48 18.49
N LYS A 756 5.25 33.89 17.70
CA LYS A 756 4.77 33.23 16.49
C LYS A 756 4.69 34.27 15.38
N THR A 757 5.22 33.92 14.20
CA THR A 757 5.17 34.78 13.03
C THR A 757 3.88 34.52 12.26
N LEU A 758 3.16 35.58 11.92
CA LEU A 758 1.97 35.56 11.08
C LEU A 758 2.36 35.80 9.62
N ASP A 759 1.72 35.06 8.71
CA ASP A 759 1.94 35.21 7.26
C ASP A 759 1.44 36.58 6.74
N VAL A 760 0.42 37.14 7.39
CA VAL A 760 -0.15 38.47 7.14
C VAL A 760 -0.43 39.11 8.50
N PRO A 761 -0.13 40.41 8.71
CA PRO A 761 -0.37 41.06 9.99
C PRO A 761 -1.86 41.11 10.27
N ALA A 762 -2.24 41.01 11.55
CA ALA A 762 -3.62 41.28 11.90
C ALA A 762 -3.96 42.75 11.64
N THR A 763 -5.17 42.97 11.16
CA THR A 763 -5.63 44.28 10.72
C THR A 763 -7.00 44.59 11.30
N ILE A 764 -7.33 45.88 11.35
CA ILE A 764 -8.67 46.34 11.70
C ILE A 764 -9.41 46.68 10.41
N ILE A 765 -10.58 46.10 10.22
CA ILE A 765 -11.51 46.44 9.14
C ILE A 765 -12.89 46.61 9.76
N ASN A 766 -13.54 47.75 9.50
CA ASN A 766 -14.85 48.10 10.04
C ASN A 766 -14.94 47.88 11.57
N ASP A 767 -13.94 48.39 12.31
CA ASP A 767 -13.81 48.25 13.76
C ASP A 767 -13.79 46.78 14.26
N ARG A 768 -13.37 45.83 13.42
CA ARG A 768 -13.17 44.43 13.77
C ARG A 768 -11.73 44.02 13.50
N THR A 769 -11.14 43.31 14.47
CA THR A 769 -9.82 42.70 14.32
C THR A 769 -9.94 41.41 13.51
N LEU A 770 -9.27 41.36 12.36
CA LEU A 770 -9.15 40.16 11.55
C LEU A 770 -7.75 39.55 11.70
N VAL A 771 -7.70 38.23 11.78
CA VAL A 771 -6.47 37.43 11.90
C VAL A 771 -6.40 36.37 10.80
N PRO A 772 -5.20 35.93 10.39
CA PRO A 772 -5.06 34.83 9.45
C PRO A 772 -5.69 33.54 9.99
N LEU A 773 -6.38 32.78 9.13
CA LEU A 773 -7.03 31.53 9.52
C LEU A 773 -6.08 30.54 10.22
N ARG A 774 -4.82 30.45 9.75
CA ARG A 774 -3.78 29.62 10.37
C ARG A 774 -3.56 29.94 11.85
N PHE A 775 -3.61 31.23 12.22
CA PHE A 775 -3.45 31.65 13.61
C PHE A 775 -4.55 31.11 14.52
N VAL A 776 -5.78 30.96 14.01
CA VAL A 776 -6.90 30.37 14.74
C VAL A 776 -6.65 28.89 15.04
N SER A 777 -6.18 28.14 14.04
CA SER A 777 -5.83 26.71 14.18
C SER A 777 -4.74 26.51 15.24
N GLU A 778 -3.67 27.31 15.16
CA GLU A 778 -2.52 27.21 16.06
C GLU A 778 -2.84 27.66 17.49
N SER A 779 -3.84 28.52 17.67
CA SER A 779 -4.23 29.06 18.98
C SER A 779 -4.98 28.07 19.85
N PHE A 780 -5.91 27.28 19.29
CA PHE A 780 -6.79 26.42 20.09
C PHE A 780 -6.56 24.92 19.92
N GLY A 781 -5.60 24.51 19.08
CA GLY A 781 -5.39 23.09 18.74
C GLY A 781 -6.60 22.47 18.03
N ALA A 782 -7.48 23.31 17.47
CA ALA A 782 -8.63 22.91 16.67
C ALA A 782 -8.17 22.49 15.27
N ASP A 783 -8.85 21.49 14.70
CA ASP A 783 -8.65 21.15 13.29
C ASP A 783 -9.34 22.22 12.45
N VAL A 784 -8.63 22.79 11.49
CA VAL A 784 -9.12 23.88 10.64
C VAL A 784 -8.95 23.49 9.19
N GLN A 785 -10.06 23.37 8.49
CA GLN A 785 -10.11 22.98 7.08
C GLN A 785 -10.62 24.14 6.24
N TRP A 786 -9.98 24.38 5.10
CA TRP A 786 -10.49 25.26 4.05
C TRP A 786 -11.07 24.39 2.93
N ILE A 787 -12.35 24.58 2.63
CA ILE A 787 -13.06 23.91 1.53
C ILE A 787 -13.17 24.92 0.39
N GLU A 788 -12.35 24.73 -0.64
CA GLU A 788 -12.22 25.67 -1.76
C GLU A 788 -13.50 25.76 -2.57
N GLU A 789 -14.19 24.64 -2.80
CA GLU A 789 -15.38 24.56 -3.66
C GLU A 789 -16.57 25.35 -3.11
N THR A 790 -16.59 25.60 -1.80
CA THR A 790 -17.70 26.27 -1.11
C THR A 790 -17.26 27.53 -0.37
N GLU A 791 -15.99 27.94 -0.53
CA GLU A 791 -15.34 29.00 0.25
C GLU A 791 -15.62 28.89 1.75
N THR A 792 -15.54 27.68 2.30
CA THR A 792 -15.95 27.39 3.68
C THR A 792 -14.75 27.04 4.55
N VAL A 793 -14.59 27.78 5.65
CA VAL A 793 -13.74 27.42 6.77
C VAL A 793 -14.51 26.50 7.71
N VAL A 794 -13.99 25.30 8.00
CA VAL A 794 -14.53 24.41 9.03
C VAL A 794 -13.55 24.34 10.18
N ILE A 795 -14.00 24.66 11.38
CA ILE A 795 -13.23 24.59 12.62
C ILE A 795 -13.87 23.51 13.50
N THR A 796 -13.12 22.47 13.83
CA THR A 796 -13.55 21.37 14.68
C THR A 796 -12.77 21.39 15.98
N THR A 797 -13.45 21.59 17.10
CA THR A 797 -12.85 21.54 18.42
C THR A 797 -12.59 20.10 18.83
N LYS A 798 -11.41 19.85 19.42
CA LYS A 798 -11.12 18.58 20.09
C LYS A 798 -11.86 18.58 21.42
N LYS A 799 -12.82 17.67 21.59
CA LYS A 799 -13.56 17.49 22.86
C LYS A 799 -12.70 16.83 23.93
#